data_AF-A0A2V8NTY2-F1
#
_entry.id   AF-A0A2V8NTY2-F1
#
_cell.length_a   1.000
_cell.length_b   1.000
_cell.length_c   1.000
_cell.angle_alpha   90.00
_cell.angle_beta   90.00
_cell.angle_gamma   90.00
#
_symmetry.space_group_name_H-M   'P 1'
#
loop_
_entity.id
_entity.type
_entity.pdbx_description
1 polymer ?
#
loop_
_entity_poly.entity_id
_entity_poly.type
_entity_poly.pdbx_seq_one_letter_code
_entity_poly.pdbx_strand_id
1 'polypeptide(L)'
;MPNDYTVGDGLNTAGFRWLRRHPGVDSSTGNDPNNNRDHLSARVDYQLSGNNKITYTMSREKDWGVTGQTGLPDFPGGYFGEIRRFPDLYTAAWTSTISSTLLNEARWGMKRDSWFGWSPFDVGCCVRGAKETDIAASSKEALSTFPQLKGKLFYTQPGTLGGTGGAVLGTYAPFDRAGASPRFNPSPLMQFADTLSWIKASHSFQAGFEWTHSGSGQNNSGGIATAYAHSTLGVGNIPVPNITTTNFRGLNSNDITIAQDLLANLAGTIGDISEKFWTNSPTATDWLDYTGDTVFVVRTYRQSDWAGFFKDNWKVSHNFTLNLGLRYDKYGVPYDLTGMATRVKGGEAGFFGISGTNFSALWNPNATGGSLTTVEPAGKHSPNPSVLPYKNDWNNLAPSVGFSWSIPWFQRSTVLRGGYGINYAGAPAYQQYGREIGAQPGSQIQVIFTPSTYLDIGGITPSLVPLSTGGARPNDPVPLTNRATTLSGFTNNRRIQYSQNINFSIQRELARDLTVEVSYIGNKGTKLWNPIELNEPNIFENGILDAFNITRAGGNALLFDRVLMDLNVTGVGTVNGTTLTGSQALRRFTTTNQWLANGDVANLANWLNSSSALTGVNGGLLRHGGLAENFIVVNPQFGSVALHGNNDNSIYHALQTEVRKRLSRGMTGQFSYTWSKDLGNTAAANGSGSSSTATTRDPRNRNLQRGLITFDRTHQFKGNGTWALPFGPNQAFLSNAPGWLQRTVEGWEVSGIFSWLAGAPLTFTSPIKTLASRANTNTADLAGAFPENLGKVEFGQGFVQ
;
A
#
# COMPACT_ATOMS: atom_id res chain seq x y z
N MET A 1 8.95 -26.14 18.40
CA MET A 1 9.60 -25.12 19.25
C MET A 1 11.05 -25.05 18.82
N PRO A 2 11.71 -23.89 18.68
CA PRO A 2 13.16 -23.88 18.75
C PRO A 2 13.51 -24.28 20.20
N ASN A 3 14.19 -25.40 20.34
CA ASN A 3 14.70 -25.83 21.64
C ASN A 3 15.76 -24.79 22.06
N ASP A 4 15.64 -24.20 23.24
CA ASP A 4 16.74 -23.40 23.78
C ASP A 4 17.80 -24.39 24.30
N TYR A 5 18.78 -24.70 23.46
CA TYR A 5 19.83 -25.70 23.72
C TYR A 5 20.72 -25.36 24.93
N THR A 6 20.51 -24.20 25.57
CA THR A 6 21.25 -23.78 26.74
C THR A 6 20.62 -24.26 28.06
N VAL A 7 19.38 -24.78 28.04
CA VAL A 7 18.68 -25.26 29.24
C VAL A 7 18.00 -26.61 28.99
N GLY A 8 18.67 -27.70 29.36
CA GLY A 8 18.13 -29.06 29.36
C GLY A 8 18.40 -29.87 28.08
N ASP A 9 18.48 -31.19 28.22
CA ASP A 9 18.90 -32.16 27.19
C ASP A 9 17.85 -32.47 26.11
N GLY A 10 16.79 -31.66 26.06
CA GLY A 10 15.75 -31.75 25.03
C GLY A 10 14.78 -32.92 25.18
N LEU A 11 14.83 -33.72 26.26
CA LEU A 11 13.88 -34.81 26.46
C LEU A 11 13.00 -34.71 27.70
N ASN A 12 13.39 -34.04 28.80
CA ASN A 12 12.55 -33.98 30.01
C ASN A 12 12.75 -32.77 30.95
N THR A 13 13.03 -31.56 30.46
CA THR A 13 13.12 -30.39 31.36
C THR A 13 12.46 -29.15 30.78
N ALA A 14 11.53 -28.56 31.53
CA ALA A 14 11.06 -27.20 31.29
C ALA A 14 12.18 -26.23 31.69
N GLY A 15 12.81 -25.58 30.72
CA GLY A 15 13.77 -24.50 30.96
C GLY A 15 13.05 -23.19 31.25
N PHE A 16 13.38 -22.54 32.38
CA PHE A 16 12.92 -21.19 32.69
C PHE A 16 14.04 -20.20 32.36
N ARG A 17 13.78 -19.25 31.46
CA ARG A 17 14.70 -18.14 31.16
C ARG A 17 14.15 -16.86 31.75
N TRP A 18 14.89 -16.27 32.68
CA TRP A 18 14.57 -14.97 33.25
C TRP A 18 15.20 -13.88 32.39
N LEU A 19 14.39 -13.21 31.58
CA LEU A 19 14.80 -11.97 30.91
C LEU A 19 14.55 -10.80 31.86
N ARG A 20 15.56 -9.93 32.02
CA ARG A 20 15.40 -8.68 32.78
C ARG A 20 14.38 -7.80 32.07
N ARG A 21 13.24 -7.57 32.72
CA ARG A 21 12.18 -6.67 32.22
C ARG A 21 12.72 -5.24 32.19
N HIS A 22 12.83 -4.67 31.01
CA HIS A 22 13.07 -3.24 30.85
C HIS A 22 11.79 -2.59 30.32
N PRO A 23 11.42 -1.39 30.78
CA PRO A 23 10.48 -0.56 30.04
C PRO A 23 11.19 -0.07 28.77
N GLY A 24 11.01 -0.79 27.66
CA GLY A 24 11.60 -0.47 26.36
C GLY A 24 10.71 0.40 25.48
N VAL A 25 11.33 1.26 24.67
CA VAL A 25 10.68 1.94 23.55
C VAL A 25 10.43 0.89 22.48
N ASP A 26 9.17 0.69 22.11
CA ASP A 26 8.79 -0.28 21.10
C ASP A 26 8.37 0.37 19.79
N SER A 27 8.76 -0.30 18.70
CA SER A 27 8.35 0.01 17.34
C SER A 27 6.98 -0.62 17.04
N SER A 28 6.25 -0.15 16.01
CA SER A 28 4.95 -0.74 15.64
C SER A 28 4.97 -2.26 15.50
N THR A 29 6.10 -2.82 15.07
CA THR A 29 6.22 -4.26 14.78
C THR A 29 6.63 -5.13 15.95
N GLY A 30 6.88 -4.57 17.15
CA GLY A 30 7.23 -5.38 18.33
C GLY A 30 8.62 -6.02 18.24
N ASN A 31 9.51 -5.41 17.45
CA ASN A 31 10.87 -5.93 17.23
C ASN A 31 11.87 -5.45 18.28
N ASP A 32 11.44 -4.67 19.28
CA ASP A 32 12.36 -4.23 20.32
C ASP A 32 12.62 -5.38 21.31
N PRO A 33 13.88 -5.79 21.52
CA PRO A 33 14.22 -6.85 22.46
C PRO A 33 13.94 -6.49 23.93
N ASN A 34 13.60 -5.23 24.22
CA ASN A 34 13.35 -4.70 25.56
C ASN A 34 11.84 -4.54 25.87
N ASN A 35 10.93 -5.11 25.08
CA ASN A 35 9.50 -5.08 25.41
C ASN A 35 9.15 -6.04 26.57
N ASN A 36 8.11 -5.70 27.34
CA ASN A 36 7.66 -6.54 28.44
C ASN A 36 6.71 -7.61 27.92
N ARG A 37 7.25 -8.81 27.69
CA ARG A 37 6.55 -9.93 27.06
C ARG A 37 6.33 -11.09 28.03
N ASP A 38 5.07 -11.40 28.29
CA ASP A 38 4.64 -12.63 28.93
C ASP A 38 4.18 -13.62 27.84
N HIS A 39 4.77 -14.83 27.80
CA HIS A 39 4.44 -15.85 26.80
C HIS A 39 4.16 -17.20 27.47
N LEU A 40 3.06 -17.82 27.07
CA LEU A 40 2.64 -19.14 27.50
C LEU A 40 2.40 -20.01 26.26
N SER A 41 3.13 -21.11 26.14
CA SER A 41 2.85 -22.13 25.13
C SER A 41 2.62 -23.49 25.77
N ALA A 42 1.67 -24.26 25.23
CA ALA A 42 1.46 -25.64 25.62
C ALA A 42 1.21 -26.50 24.39
N ARG A 43 1.66 -27.75 24.44
CA ARG A 43 1.40 -28.76 23.43
C ARG A 43 0.97 -30.05 24.11
N VAL A 44 -0.08 -30.66 23.58
CA VAL A 44 -0.60 -31.95 24.02
C VAL A 44 -0.64 -32.86 22.79
N ASP A 45 0.09 -33.97 22.86
CA ASP A 45 -0.03 -35.07 21.90
C ASP A 45 -0.70 -36.24 22.61
N TYR A 46 -1.83 -36.71 22.10
CA TYR A 46 -2.58 -37.81 22.69
C TYR A 46 -2.86 -38.88 21.64
N GLN A 47 -2.47 -40.12 21.94
CA GLN A 47 -2.70 -41.27 21.08
C GLN A 47 -4.01 -41.94 21.52
N LEU A 48 -5.10 -41.72 20.77
CA LEU A 48 -6.41 -42.33 21.05
C LEU A 48 -6.41 -43.85 20.87
N SER A 49 -5.64 -44.33 19.88
CA SER A 49 -5.43 -45.75 19.55
C SER A 49 -4.19 -45.88 18.67
N GLY A 50 -3.74 -47.10 18.34
CA GLY A 50 -2.60 -47.30 17.42
C GLY A 50 -2.72 -46.57 16.07
N ASN A 51 -3.95 -46.28 15.63
CA ASN A 51 -4.24 -45.66 14.34
C ASN A 51 -4.72 -44.20 14.43
N ASN A 52 -4.95 -43.65 15.63
CA ASN A 52 -5.50 -42.31 15.80
C ASN A 52 -4.67 -41.48 16.77
N LYS A 53 -4.26 -40.29 16.32
CA LYS A 53 -3.48 -39.32 17.09
C LYS A 53 -4.15 -37.96 17.03
N ILE A 54 -4.28 -37.32 18.19
CA ILE A 54 -4.65 -35.91 18.31
C ILE A 54 -3.44 -35.11 18.79
N THR A 55 -3.17 -33.99 18.14
CA THR A 55 -2.20 -33.00 18.59
C THR A 55 -2.92 -31.67 18.77
N TYR A 56 -2.77 -31.06 19.94
CA TYR A 56 -3.22 -29.70 20.22
C TYR A 56 -2.02 -28.84 20.62
N THR A 57 -1.91 -27.65 20.05
CA THR A 57 -0.90 -26.67 20.46
C THR A 57 -1.56 -25.33 20.67
N MET A 58 -1.23 -24.67 21.78
CA MET A 58 -1.61 -23.30 22.06
C MET A 58 -0.37 -22.44 22.33
N SER A 59 -0.46 -21.18 21.94
CA SER A 59 0.47 -20.12 22.30
C SER A 59 -0.33 -18.87 22.59
N ARG A 60 -0.12 -18.28 23.76
CA ARG A 60 -0.74 -17.05 24.19
C ARG A 60 0.34 -16.10 24.66
N GLU A 61 0.26 -14.88 24.21
CA GLU A 61 1.24 -13.86 24.52
C GLU A 61 0.54 -12.59 24.98
N LYS A 62 1.22 -11.86 25.87
CA LYS A 62 0.89 -10.50 26.25
C LYS A 62 2.18 -9.70 26.17
N ASP A 63 2.16 -8.69 25.32
CA ASP A 63 3.28 -7.77 25.13
C ASP A 63 2.86 -6.36 25.50
N TRP A 64 3.77 -5.60 26.11
CA TRP A 64 3.61 -4.21 26.51
C TRP A 64 4.89 -3.42 26.27
N GLY A 65 4.75 -2.21 25.74
CA GLY A 65 5.85 -1.26 25.58
C GLY A 65 5.38 0.19 25.56
N VAL A 66 6.29 1.13 25.82
CA VAL A 66 6.06 2.55 25.51
C VAL A 66 6.44 2.79 24.05
N THR A 67 5.80 3.72 23.35
CA THR A 67 6.11 3.93 21.93
C THR A 67 6.13 5.41 21.56
N GLY A 68 7.17 5.82 20.84
CA GLY A 68 7.22 7.13 20.19
C GLY A 68 6.33 7.21 18.95
N GLN A 69 5.82 6.08 18.44
CA GLN A 69 5.01 6.06 17.23
C GLN A 69 3.60 6.61 17.44
N THR A 70 2.96 6.30 18.56
CA THR A 70 1.68 6.91 18.97
C THR A 70 1.89 8.05 19.97
N GLY A 71 3.12 8.24 20.44
CA GLY A 71 3.55 9.33 21.32
C GLY A 71 3.95 10.62 20.60
N LEU A 72 4.30 11.62 21.41
CA LEU A 72 4.88 12.91 21.07
C LEU A 72 6.26 13.07 21.77
N PRO A 73 7.25 12.19 21.47
CA PRO A 73 8.54 12.23 22.16
C PRO A 73 9.35 13.50 21.87
N ASP A 74 9.14 14.10 20.69
CA ASP A 74 9.85 15.30 20.23
C ASP A 74 9.19 16.62 20.69
N PHE A 75 8.06 16.55 21.40
CA PHE A 75 7.42 17.72 22.00
C PHE A 75 8.20 18.15 23.25
N PRO A 76 8.28 19.45 23.61
CA PRO A 76 8.92 19.86 24.86
C PRO A 76 8.35 19.12 26.08
N GLY A 77 9.20 18.37 26.79
CA GLY A 77 8.78 17.51 27.91
C GLY A 77 8.38 16.08 27.53
N GLY A 78 8.35 15.74 26.23
CA GLY A 78 8.31 14.39 25.65
C GLY A 78 7.28 13.42 26.24
N TYR A 79 6.13 13.27 25.58
CA TYR A 79 5.10 12.33 26.02
C TYR A 79 5.12 11.04 25.19
N PHE A 80 5.29 9.87 25.81
CA PHE A 80 5.22 8.59 25.09
C PHE A 80 3.80 8.01 25.08
N GLY A 81 3.45 7.34 23.99
CA GLY A 81 2.25 6.53 23.91
C GLY A 81 2.49 5.13 24.51
N GLU A 82 1.45 4.31 24.53
CA GLU A 82 1.51 2.95 25.05
C GLU A 82 1.06 1.94 23.99
N ILE A 83 1.67 0.77 23.95
CA ILE A 83 1.31 -0.32 23.04
C ILE A 83 1.09 -1.61 23.83
N ARG A 84 0.00 -2.33 23.54
CA ARG A 84 -0.28 -3.67 24.08
C ARG A 84 -0.65 -4.63 22.99
N ARG A 85 -0.08 -5.83 23.01
CA ARG A 85 -0.42 -6.91 22.07
C ARG A 85 -0.87 -8.15 22.83
N PHE A 86 -1.84 -8.84 22.24
CA PHE A 86 -2.33 -10.11 22.74
C PHE A 86 -2.44 -11.12 21.58
N PRO A 87 -1.31 -11.60 21.03
CA PRO A 87 -1.35 -12.66 20.03
C PRO A 87 -1.71 -14.00 20.68
N ASP A 88 -2.75 -14.64 20.13
CA ASP A 88 -3.16 -15.98 20.51
C ASP A 88 -3.14 -16.90 19.28
N LEU A 89 -2.60 -18.11 19.42
CA LEU A 89 -2.61 -19.15 18.40
C LEU A 89 -3.07 -20.46 19.05
N TYR A 90 -4.07 -21.08 18.45
CA TYR A 90 -4.59 -22.38 18.83
C TYR A 90 -4.62 -23.25 17.59
N THR A 91 -4.14 -24.47 17.70
CA THR A 91 -4.15 -25.45 16.60
C THR A 91 -4.50 -26.81 17.16
N ALA A 92 -5.33 -27.54 16.43
CA ALA A 92 -5.67 -28.92 16.68
C ALA A 92 -5.53 -29.71 15.38
N ALA A 93 -4.96 -30.91 15.46
CA ALA A 93 -4.87 -31.83 14.35
C ALA A 93 -5.29 -33.22 14.83
N TRP A 94 -6.11 -33.90 14.04
CA TRP A 94 -6.45 -35.29 14.21
C TRP A 94 -5.97 -36.06 12.98
N THR A 95 -5.04 -36.98 13.19
CA THR A 95 -4.52 -37.89 12.17
C THR A 95 -5.11 -39.28 12.41
N SER A 96 -5.75 -39.83 11.38
CA SER A 96 -6.36 -41.16 11.39
C SER A 96 -5.80 -42.03 10.27
N THR A 97 -5.09 -43.09 10.62
CA THR A 97 -4.62 -44.13 9.71
C THR A 97 -5.74 -45.13 9.49
N ILE A 98 -6.52 -44.96 8.42
CA ILE A 98 -7.68 -45.81 8.10
C ILE A 98 -7.21 -47.18 7.59
N SER A 99 -6.13 -47.21 6.81
CA SER A 99 -5.43 -48.43 6.41
C SER A 99 -3.94 -48.15 6.21
N SER A 100 -3.14 -49.18 5.93
CA SER A 100 -1.71 -49.02 5.59
C SER A 100 -1.43 -48.11 4.39
N THR A 101 -2.46 -47.79 3.60
CA THR A 101 -2.36 -46.96 2.39
C THR A 101 -3.25 -45.73 2.41
N LEU A 102 -4.06 -45.53 3.46
CA LEU A 102 -5.05 -44.46 3.54
C LEU A 102 -4.93 -43.70 4.86
N LEU A 103 -4.66 -42.40 4.78
CA LEU A 103 -4.46 -41.50 5.91
C LEU A 103 -5.40 -40.30 5.77
N ASN A 104 -6.14 -39.98 6.81
CA ASN A 104 -6.88 -38.73 6.93
C ASN A 104 -6.21 -37.81 7.97
N GLU A 105 -6.13 -36.53 7.66
CA GLU A 105 -5.63 -35.49 8.56
C GLU A 105 -6.61 -34.31 8.57
N ALA A 106 -7.37 -34.21 9.65
CA ALA A 106 -8.24 -33.06 9.93
C ALA A 106 -7.49 -32.05 10.79
N ARG A 107 -7.53 -30.77 10.41
CA ARG A 107 -6.83 -29.67 11.08
C ARG A 107 -7.79 -28.53 11.33
N TRP A 108 -7.64 -27.93 12.51
CA TRP A 108 -8.26 -26.68 12.88
C TRP A 108 -7.20 -25.74 13.43
N GLY A 109 -7.29 -24.46 13.07
CA GLY A 109 -6.44 -23.41 13.57
C GLY A 109 -7.25 -22.15 13.86
N MET A 110 -6.91 -21.46 14.93
CA MET A 110 -7.35 -20.11 15.19
C MET A 110 -6.14 -19.27 15.60
N LYS A 111 -5.87 -18.24 14.82
CA LYS A 111 -4.95 -17.17 15.17
C LYS A 111 -5.76 -15.92 15.48
N ARG A 112 -5.44 -15.22 16.55
CA ARG A 112 -5.98 -13.90 16.86
C ARG A 112 -4.83 -12.98 17.19
N ASP A 113 -4.50 -12.12 16.25
CA ASP A 113 -3.57 -11.02 16.51
C ASP A 113 -4.40 -9.82 16.97
N SER A 114 -4.26 -9.44 18.24
CA SER A 114 -4.90 -8.24 18.78
C SER A 114 -3.83 -7.24 19.18
N TRP A 115 -3.89 -6.05 18.58
CA TRP A 115 -2.96 -4.97 18.86
C TRP A 115 -3.71 -3.72 19.27
N PHE A 116 -3.28 -3.10 20.37
CA PHE A 116 -3.82 -1.86 20.92
C PHE A 116 -2.69 -0.84 21.05
N GLY A 117 -2.90 0.37 20.56
CA GLY A 117 -1.96 1.48 20.68
C GLY A 117 -2.69 2.72 21.18
N TRP A 118 -2.15 3.37 22.19
CA TRP A 118 -2.68 4.58 22.81
C TRP A 118 -1.75 5.75 22.55
N SER A 119 -2.32 6.92 22.34
CA SER A 119 -1.58 8.17 22.44
C SER A 119 -1.35 8.54 23.90
N PRO A 120 -0.47 9.51 24.18
CA PRO A 120 -0.31 9.99 25.54
C PRO A 120 -1.59 10.57 26.13
N PHE A 121 -2.55 10.98 25.31
CA PHE A 121 -3.79 11.62 25.75
C PHE A 121 -4.91 10.64 26.11
N ASP A 122 -4.78 9.37 25.70
CA ASP A 122 -5.89 8.40 25.73
C ASP A 122 -5.52 7.08 26.41
N VAL A 123 -4.33 6.97 27.02
CA VAL A 123 -3.87 5.75 27.70
C VAL A 123 -4.93 5.29 28.71
N GLY A 124 -5.51 4.12 28.48
CA GLY A 124 -6.55 3.53 29.35
C GLY A 124 -7.97 3.55 28.75
N CYS A 125 -8.28 4.42 27.79
CA CYS A 125 -9.57 4.46 27.09
C CYS A 125 -9.45 3.91 25.66
N CYS A 126 -10.37 4.04 24.72
CA CYS A 126 -11.77 3.64 24.84
C CYS A 126 -11.96 2.19 24.34
N VAL A 127 -11.08 1.29 24.76
CA VAL A 127 -11.10 -0.11 24.30
C VAL A 127 -11.71 -1.00 25.38
N ARG A 128 -12.41 -2.07 24.94
CA ARG A 128 -13.08 -3.02 25.84
C ARG A 128 -14.15 -2.39 26.77
N GLY A 129 -14.82 -1.33 26.31
CA GLY A 129 -15.89 -0.67 27.06
C GLY A 129 -15.44 0.46 27.99
N ALA A 130 -14.15 0.78 28.01
CA ALA A 130 -13.65 2.00 28.68
C ALA A 130 -14.19 3.25 27.97
N LYS A 131 -14.56 4.27 28.76
CA LYS A 131 -15.01 5.59 28.31
C LYS A 131 -13.82 6.53 28.10
N GLU A 132 -14.01 7.61 27.36
CA GLU A 132 -12.98 8.67 27.20
C GLU A 132 -12.53 9.28 28.53
N THR A 133 -13.35 9.20 29.58
CA THR A 133 -13.00 9.64 30.94
C THR A 133 -12.11 8.67 31.71
N ASP A 134 -11.97 7.42 31.24
CA ASP A 134 -11.27 6.33 31.94
C ASP A 134 -9.75 6.35 31.67
N ILE A 135 -9.22 7.52 31.32
CA ILE A 135 -7.80 7.75 31.01
C ILE A 135 -6.91 7.75 32.27
N ALA A 136 -5.67 7.32 32.08
CA ALA A 136 -4.62 7.26 33.09
C ALA A 136 -4.23 8.66 33.60
N ALA A 137 -3.60 8.71 34.78
CA ALA A 137 -3.11 9.96 35.37
C ALA A 137 -2.10 10.69 34.44
N SER A 138 -1.20 9.93 33.80
CA SER A 138 -0.26 10.47 32.81
C SER A 138 -0.97 11.11 31.61
N SER A 139 -2.11 10.58 31.20
CA SER A 139 -2.92 11.15 30.13
C SER A 139 -3.67 12.40 30.54
N LYS A 140 -4.15 12.46 31.79
CA LYS A 140 -4.73 13.69 32.35
C LYS A 140 -3.70 14.80 32.45
N GLU A 141 -2.48 14.47 32.86
CA GLU A 141 -1.34 15.39 32.88
C GLU A 141 -0.98 15.87 31.47
N ALA A 142 -0.83 14.97 30.51
CA ALA A 142 -0.56 15.32 29.13
C ALA A 142 -1.68 16.20 28.54
N LEU A 143 -2.95 15.89 28.76
CA LEU A 143 -4.07 16.72 28.30
C LEU A 143 -4.10 18.12 28.93
N SER A 144 -3.55 18.29 30.14
CA SER A 144 -3.51 19.58 30.82
C SER A 144 -2.50 20.57 30.21
N THR A 145 -1.54 20.08 29.41
CA THR A 145 -0.56 20.92 28.73
C THR A 145 -1.00 21.42 27.36
N PHE A 146 -2.15 20.94 26.86
CA PHE A 146 -2.74 21.36 25.59
C PHE A 146 -3.99 22.20 25.79
N PRO A 147 -4.30 23.14 24.87
CA PRO A 147 -5.57 23.83 24.85
C PRO A 147 -6.74 22.83 24.80
N GLN A 148 -7.81 23.16 25.50
CA GLN A 148 -9.05 22.40 25.46
C GLN A 148 -10.19 23.31 25.03
N LEU A 149 -10.91 22.91 24.00
CA LEU A 149 -12.13 23.60 23.55
C LEU A 149 -13.33 22.72 23.88
N LYS A 150 -14.29 23.27 24.63
CA LYS A 150 -15.46 22.52 25.13
C LYS A 150 -15.09 21.25 25.91
N GLY A 151 -13.96 21.28 26.63
CA GLY A 151 -13.47 20.14 27.44
C GLY A 151 -12.90 18.97 26.64
N LYS A 152 -12.64 19.16 25.34
CA LYS A 152 -11.96 18.18 24.47
C LYS A 152 -10.63 18.75 23.99
N LEU A 153 -9.70 17.85 23.64
CA LEU A 153 -8.37 18.21 23.13
C LEU A 153 -8.49 19.08 21.87
N PHE A 154 -7.80 20.22 21.87
CA PHE A 154 -7.57 21.04 20.68
C PHE A 154 -6.07 21.29 20.54
N TYR A 155 -5.51 20.99 19.38
CA TYR A 155 -4.07 21.13 19.14
C TYR A 155 -3.79 22.00 17.91
N THR A 156 -2.61 22.59 17.90
CA THR A 156 -2.12 23.41 16.78
C THR A 156 -0.88 22.78 16.20
N GLN A 157 -0.85 22.60 14.88
CA GLN A 157 0.30 22.09 14.14
C GLN A 157 1.02 23.21 13.39
N PRO A 158 2.34 23.14 13.21
CA PRO A 158 3.05 24.07 12.34
C PRO A 158 2.64 23.90 10.87
N GLY A 159 2.62 25.02 10.14
CA GLY A 159 2.42 25.06 8.70
C GLY A 159 3.58 24.46 7.93
N THR A 160 3.31 23.98 6.72
CA THR A 160 4.33 23.36 5.87
C THR A 160 5.29 24.39 5.29
N LEU A 161 6.59 24.26 5.57
CA LEU A 161 7.66 25.00 4.92
C LEU A 161 8.25 24.13 3.81
N GLY A 162 7.85 24.34 2.55
CA GLY A 162 8.21 23.45 1.44
C GLY A 162 9.58 23.76 0.83
N GLY A 163 10.51 22.80 0.76
CA GLY A 163 11.76 22.92 0.01
C GLY A 163 12.30 21.56 -0.41
N THR A 164 12.85 21.45 -1.62
CA THR A 164 13.46 20.23 -2.18
C THR A 164 14.59 19.71 -1.28
N GLY A 165 14.28 18.77 -0.38
CA GLY A 165 15.28 18.13 0.47
C GLY A 165 14.77 17.72 1.85
N GLY A 166 13.77 16.84 1.92
CA GLY A 166 13.63 15.84 2.99
C GLY A 166 13.25 16.26 4.42
N ALA A 167 13.39 17.53 4.83
CA ALA A 167 13.00 17.98 6.18
C ALA A 167 11.88 19.02 6.09
N VAL A 168 10.67 18.51 5.88
CA VAL A 168 9.43 19.26 6.00
C VAL A 168 9.22 19.52 7.49
N LEU A 169 9.25 20.79 7.95
CA LEU A 169 8.72 21.18 9.27
C LEU A 169 7.19 20.95 9.36
N GLY A 170 6.56 20.68 8.21
CA GLY A 170 5.13 20.44 8.05
C GLY A 170 4.67 19.09 8.58
N THR A 171 3.57 19.17 9.31
CA THR A 171 2.89 18.06 10.00
C THR A 171 3.83 17.39 10.98
N TYR A 172 3.76 17.76 12.27
CA TYR A 172 4.16 16.84 13.31
C TYR A 172 3.30 15.57 13.13
N ALA A 173 3.82 14.61 12.37
CA ALA A 173 3.27 13.27 12.21
C ALA A 173 2.84 12.64 13.54
N PRO A 174 3.46 12.94 14.72
CA PRO A 174 2.95 12.41 15.97
C PRO A 174 1.59 12.99 16.41
N PHE A 175 1.16 14.21 16.03
CA PHE A 175 -0.20 14.69 16.36
C PHE A 175 -1.28 14.01 15.52
N ASP A 176 -1.02 13.74 14.24
CA ASP A 176 -1.93 12.92 13.43
C ASP A 176 -1.99 11.47 13.92
N ARG A 177 -0.89 10.96 14.49
CA ARG A 177 -0.85 9.61 15.07
C ARG A 177 -1.49 9.56 16.46
N ALA A 178 -1.32 10.60 17.26
CA ALA A 178 -1.94 10.75 18.57
C ALA A 178 -3.45 11.03 18.45
N GLY A 179 -3.87 11.90 17.52
CA GLY A 179 -5.27 12.18 17.20
C GLY A 179 -6.00 11.04 16.49
N ALA A 180 -5.26 10.06 15.96
CA ALA A 180 -5.77 8.80 15.42
C ALA A 180 -5.76 7.63 16.42
N SER A 181 -5.56 7.91 17.70
CA SER A 181 -5.51 6.92 18.78
C SER A 181 -6.71 7.11 19.74
N PRO A 182 -7.14 6.07 20.46
CA PRO A 182 -6.54 4.75 20.53
C PRO A 182 -6.82 3.91 19.27
N ARG A 183 -5.78 3.23 18.81
CA ARG A 183 -5.83 2.30 17.68
C ARG A 183 -6.03 0.90 18.20
N PHE A 184 -6.95 0.17 17.60
CA PHE A 184 -7.14 -1.24 17.88
C PHE A 184 -7.37 -2.00 16.59
N ASN A 185 -6.70 -3.13 16.43
CA ASN A 185 -6.88 -4.02 15.29
C ASN A 185 -6.91 -5.49 15.71
N PRO A 186 -8.07 -6.04 16.11
CA PRO A 186 -8.25 -7.48 16.26
C PRO A 186 -8.39 -8.11 14.87
N SER A 187 -7.44 -8.96 14.52
CA SER A 187 -7.45 -9.69 13.25
C SER A 187 -7.53 -11.19 13.48
N PRO A 188 -8.72 -11.74 13.81
CA PRO A 188 -8.91 -13.18 13.93
C PRO A 188 -8.88 -13.87 12.56
N LEU A 189 -8.22 -15.02 12.51
CA LEU A 189 -8.16 -15.94 11.39
C LEU A 189 -8.45 -17.34 11.93
N MET A 190 -9.52 -17.95 11.45
CA MET A 190 -9.87 -19.33 11.71
C MET A 190 -9.71 -20.13 10.42
N GLN A 191 -9.15 -21.33 10.52
CA GLN A 191 -8.99 -22.23 9.40
C GLN A 191 -9.41 -23.63 9.82
N PHE A 192 -10.18 -24.28 8.97
CA PHE A 192 -10.46 -25.70 9.03
C PHE A 192 -9.98 -26.32 7.72
N ALA A 193 -9.22 -27.41 7.81
CA ALA A 193 -8.73 -28.11 6.63
C ALA A 193 -8.76 -29.61 6.85
N ASP A 194 -9.19 -30.35 5.84
CA ASP A 194 -9.14 -31.81 5.82
C ASP A 194 -8.30 -32.28 4.64
N THR A 195 -7.48 -33.31 4.84
CA THR A 195 -6.66 -33.89 3.79
C THR A 195 -6.66 -35.41 3.89
N LEU A 196 -7.06 -36.06 2.81
CA LEU A 196 -6.99 -37.49 2.61
C LEU A 196 -5.80 -37.81 1.70
N SER A 197 -4.89 -38.69 2.15
CA SER A 197 -3.79 -39.23 1.36
C SER A 197 -4.01 -40.72 1.12
N TRP A 198 -3.95 -41.15 -0.14
CA TRP A 198 -4.22 -42.53 -0.55
C TRP A 198 -3.19 -43.04 -1.54
N ILE A 199 -2.50 -44.12 -1.20
CA ILE A 199 -1.54 -44.78 -2.09
C ILE A 199 -2.20 -46.02 -2.70
N LYS A 200 -2.27 -46.10 -4.02
CA LYS A 200 -2.78 -47.28 -4.73
C LYS A 200 -1.92 -47.57 -5.94
N ALA A 201 -1.23 -48.72 -5.92
CA ALA A 201 -0.30 -49.13 -6.96
C ALA A 201 0.74 -48.04 -7.28
N SER A 202 0.78 -47.56 -8.52
CA SER A 202 1.69 -46.50 -8.98
C SER A 202 1.20 -45.08 -8.67
N HIS A 203 0.03 -44.92 -8.05
CA HIS A 203 -0.57 -43.63 -7.75
C HIS A 203 -0.47 -43.28 -6.27
N SER A 204 -0.24 -42.00 -6.00
CA SER A 204 -0.33 -41.40 -4.67
C SER A 204 -1.25 -40.20 -4.77
N PHE A 205 -2.50 -40.42 -4.40
CA PHE A 205 -3.56 -39.43 -4.43
C PHE A 205 -3.57 -38.60 -3.16
N GLN A 206 -3.87 -37.32 -3.30
CA GLN A 206 -4.23 -36.44 -2.19
C GLN A 206 -5.45 -35.61 -2.55
N ALA A 207 -6.45 -35.60 -1.68
CA ALA A 207 -7.64 -34.77 -1.85
C ALA A 207 -7.94 -34.04 -0.55
N GLY A 208 -8.54 -32.87 -0.63
CA GLY A 208 -8.86 -32.12 0.57
C GLY A 208 -9.73 -30.91 0.35
N PHE A 209 -10.19 -30.38 1.46
CA PHE A 209 -11.02 -29.20 1.54
C PHE A 209 -10.47 -28.25 2.61
N GLU A 210 -10.63 -26.94 2.38
CA GLU A 210 -10.19 -25.89 3.28
C GLU A 210 -11.26 -24.81 3.40
N TRP A 211 -11.57 -24.40 4.62
CA TRP A 211 -12.38 -23.24 4.93
C TRP A 211 -11.57 -22.28 5.79
N THR A 212 -11.49 -21.03 5.36
CA THR A 212 -10.82 -19.97 6.10
C THR A 212 -11.80 -18.85 6.39
N HIS A 213 -11.96 -18.48 7.66
CA HIS A 213 -12.77 -17.34 8.09
C HIS A 213 -11.88 -16.30 8.76
N SER A 214 -11.81 -15.11 8.18
CA SER A 214 -10.98 -14.03 8.69
C SER A 214 -11.81 -12.80 9.02
N GLY A 215 -11.25 -11.91 9.82
CA GLY A 215 -11.80 -10.59 10.05
C GLY A 215 -10.75 -9.59 10.49
N SER A 216 -11.13 -8.32 10.50
CA SER A 216 -10.33 -7.22 11.05
C SER A 216 -11.28 -6.18 11.61
N GLY A 217 -11.13 -5.86 12.90
CA GLY A 217 -11.72 -4.66 13.51
C GLY A 217 -10.76 -3.49 13.33
N GLN A 218 -11.27 -2.29 13.08
CA GLN A 218 -10.44 -1.11 12.89
C GLN A 218 -11.16 0.12 13.46
N ASN A 219 -10.46 0.87 14.31
CA ASN A 219 -10.88 2.23 14.68
C ASN A 219 -10.51 3.20 13.55
N ASN A 220 -11.35 4.23 13.38
CA ASN A 220 -11.08 5.34 12.48
C ASN A 220 -10.80 4.88 11.04
N SER A 221 -11.40 3.73 10.69
CA SER A 221 -11.35 3.10 9.36
C SER A 221 -12.24 3.86 8.39
N GLY A 222 -11.83 3.91 7.11
CA GLY A 222 -12.51 4.75 6.13
C GLY A 222 -12.04 6.21 6.12
N GLY A 223 -10.81 6.51 6.56
CA GLY A 223 -10.20 7.85 6.38
C GLY A 223 -10.46 8.87 7.50
N ILE A 224 -11.17 8.47 8.57
CA ILE A 224 -11.45 9.31 9.75
C ILE A 224 -10.23 9.27 10.69
N ALA A 225 -9.06 9.74 10.24
CA ALA A 225 -7.84 9.66 11.04
C ALA A 225 -7.86 10.59 12.27
N THR A 226 -8.60 11.70 12.26
CA THR A 226 -8.61 12.70 13.33
C THR A 226 -10.04 13.19 13.55
N ALA A 227 -10.63 12.83 14.69
CA ALA A 227 -11.98 13.25 15.03
C ALA A 227 -11.98 14.62 15.74
N TYR A 228 -10.88 15.00 16.39
CA TYR A 228 -10.75 16.29 17.08
C TYR A 228 -10.51 17.44 16.09
N ALA A 229 -11.12 18.59 16.39
CA ALA A 229 -10.80 19.84 15.71
C ALA A 229 -9.36 20.28 16.02
N HIS A 230 -8.66 20.82 15.03
CA HIS A 230 -7.29 21.32 15.18
C HIS A 230 -7.05 22.52 14.28
N SER A 231 -5.99 23.27 14.56
CA SER A 231 -5.52 24.35 13.69
C SER A 231 -4.16 24.08 13.08
N THR A 232 -3.92 24.66 11.90
CA THR A 232 -2.62 24.68 11.23
C THR A 232 -2.11 26.11 11.23
N LEU A 233 -0.86 26.32 11.65
CA LEU A 233 -0.22 27.63 11.52
C LEU A 233 0.01 27.96 10.04
N GLY A 234 -0.14 29.22 9.67
CA GLY A 234 -0.02 29.65 8.28
C GLY A 234 -0.59 31.04 8.06
N VAL A 235 -0.44 31.52 6.82
CA VAL A 235 -0.94 32.85 6.43
C VAL A 235 -2.44 32.87 6.14
N GLY A 236 -3.05 31.73 5.84
CA GLY A 236 -4.48 31.65 5.49
C GLY A 236 -4.81 32.53 4.28
N ASN A 237 -5.94 33.23 4.34
CA ASN A 237 -6.33 34.22 3.32
C ASN A 237 -5.91 35.65 3.70
N ILE A 238 -4.89 35.79 4.55
CA ILE A 238 -4.42 37.08 5.04
C ILE A 238 -3.30 37.58 4.13
N PRO A 239 -3.43 38.76 3.49
CA PRO A 239 -2.36 39.31 2.66
C PRO A 239 -1.09 39.59 3.48
N VAL A 240 0.07 39.17 2.97
CA VAL A 240 1.39 39.51 3.54
C VAL A 240 2.07 40.59 2.66
N PRO A 241 1.81 41.89 2.89
CA PRO A 241 2.13 42.95 1.93
C PRO A 241 3.64 43.15 1.68
N ASN A 242 4.49 42.75 2.63
CA ASN A 242 5.92 43.08 2.58
C ASN A 242 6.80 41.96 2.02
N ILE A 243 6.33 40.71 1.99
CA ILE A 243 7.07 39.57 1.43
C ILE A 243 6.50 39.25 0.05
N THR A 244 6.97 39.98 -0.96
CA THR A 244 6.51 39.85 -2.35
C THR A 244 7.69 39.78 -3.30
N THR A 245 7.47 39.28 -4.53
CA THR A 245 8.49 39.28 -5.59
C THR A 245 8.93 40.69 -6.00
N THR A 246 8.08 41.70 -5.75
CA THR A 246 8.40 43.11 -5.98
C THR A 246 9.43 43.63 -4.98
N ASN A 247 9.26 43.28 -3.70
CA ASN A 247 10.12 43.73 -2.60
C ASN A 247 11.40 42.88 -2.48
N PHE A 248 11.33 41.58 -2.83
CA PHE A 248 12.46 40.66 -2.85
C PHE A 248 12.73 40.19 -4.28
N ARG A 249 13.37 41.06 -5.06
CA ARG A 249 13.73 40.76 -6.46
C ARG A 249 14.70 39.57 -6.52
N GLY A 250 14.38 38.60 -7.37
CA GLY A 250 15.19 37.39 -7.57
C GLY A 250 14.73 36.16 -6.81
N LEU A 251 13.80 36.29 -5.85
CA LEU A 251 13.12 35.14 -5.24
C LEU A 251 12.05 34.61 -6.19
N ASN A 252 11.97 33.28 -6.29
CA ASN A 252 10.86 32.64 -7.02
C ASN A 252 9.59 32.60 -6.15
N SER A 253 8.44 32.29 -6.74
CA SER A 253 7.16 32.27 -6.02
C SER A 253 7.13 31.28 -4.85
N ASN A 254 7.84 30.15 -4.94
CA ASN A 254 7.93 29.18 -3.86
C ASN A 254 8.72 29.75 -2.69
N ASP A 255 9.86 30.41 -2.95
CA ASP A 255 10.68 31.06 -1.92
C ASP A 255 9.89 32.13 -1.16
N ILE A 256 9.02 32.86 -1.86
CA ILE A 256 8.11 33.83 -1.24
C ILE A 256 7.08 33.14 -0.34
N THR A 257 6.44 32.08 -0.82
CA THR A 257 5.50 31.29 -0.01
C THR A 257 6.18 30.72 1.24
N ILE A 258 7.39 30.17 1.10
CA ILE A 258 8.18 29.67 2.24
C ILE A 258 8.46 30.78 3.25
N ALA A 259 8.88 31.96 2.78
CA ALA A 259 9.18 33.08 3.66
C ALA A 259 7.92 33.61 4.39
N GLN A 260 6.78 33.64 3.70
CA GLN A 260 5.48 33.99 4.27
C GLN A 260 5.01 32.97 5.32
N ASP A 261 5.09 31.68 5.00
CA ASP A 261 4.72 30.60 5.91
C ASP A 261 5.67 30.51 7.11
N LEU A 262 6.96 30.84 6.93
CA LEU A 262 7.93 30.91 8.02
C LEU A 262 7.57 32.02 8.98
N LEU A 263 7.23 33.21 8.46
CA LEU A 263 6.75 34.32 9.26
C LEU A 263 5.48 33.93 10.03
N ALA A 264 4.51 33.31 9.36
CA ALA A 264 3.27 32.85 9.99
C ALA A 264 3.51 31.86 11.14
N ASN A 265 4.38 30.88 10.93
CA ASN A 265 4.77 29.92 11.95
C ASN A 265 5.43 30.61 13.17
N LEU A 266 6.36 31.54 12.92
CA LEU A 266 7.04 32.29 14.00
C LEU A 266 6.09 33.24 14.75
N ALA A 267 5.14 33.84 14.04
CA ALA A 267 4.13 34.73 14.61
C ALA A 267 2.97 33.98 15.30
N GLY A 268 2.88 32.65 15.13
CA GLY A 268 1.79 31.85 15.69
C GLY A 268 0.43 32.10 15.02
N THR A 269 0.43 32.54 13.76
CA THR A 269 -0.82 32.83 13.03
C THR A 269 -1.48 31.57 12.54
N ILE A 270 -2.79 31.51 12.63
CA ILE A 270 -3.61 30.38 12.16
C ILE A 270 -3.93 30.56 10.68
N GLY A 271 -3.43 29.63 9.88
CA GLY A 271 -3.76 29.55 8.46
C GLY A 271 -5.11 28.88 8.23
N ASP A 272 -5.42 27.84 8.98
CA ASP A 272 -6.72 27.17 8.93
C ASP A 272 -7.09 26.47 10.25
N ILE A 273 -8.38 26.18 10.39
CA ILE A 273 -8.95 25.29 11.40
C ILE A 273 -9.69 24.19 10.66
N SER A 274 -9.39 22.94 10.97
CA SER A 274 -10.03 21.77 10.35
C SER A 274 -10.80 20.97 11.38
N GLU A 275 -11.99 20.52 10.98
CA GLU A 275 -12.84 19.61 11.76
C GLU A 275 -13.45 18.54 10.86
N LYS A 276 -13.60 17.33 11.39
CA LYS A 276 -14.28 16.23 10.70
C LYS A 276 -15.58 15.89 11.39
N PHE A 277 -16.56 15.58 10.57
CA PHE A 277 -17.88 15.12 10.94
C PHE A 277 -18.09 13.71 10.37
N TRP A 278 -18.78 12.83 11.08
CA TRP A 278 -18.95 11.43 10.67
C TRP A 278 -20.31 10.86 11.07
N THR A 279 -20.56 9.61 10.65
CA THR A 279 -21.73 8.83 11.02
C THR A 279 -21.33 7.53 11.68
N ASN A 280 -22.10 7.08 12.68
CA ASN A 280 -21.96 5.78 13.34
C ASN A 280 -23.14 4.83 13.06
N SER A 281 -24.08 5.25 12.21
CA SER A 281 -25.22 4.44 11.77
C SER A 281 -25.44 4.62 10.27
N PRO A 282 -25.78 3.55 9.52
CA PRO A 282 -26.06 3.66 8.09
C PRO A 282 -27.34 4.42 7.77
N THR A 283 -28.15 4.73 8.79
CA THR A 283 -29.40 5.51 8.68
C THR A 283 -29.30 6.86 9.39
N ALA A 284 -28.09 7.34 9.70
CA ALA A 284 -27.90 8.63 10.34
C ALA A 284 -28.43 9.77 9.44
N THR A 285 -29.22 10.66 10.03
CA THR A 285 -29.77 11.85 9.35
C THR A 285 -28.97 13.12 9.63
N ASP A 286 -28.15 13.11 10.68
CA ASP A 286 -27.33 14.22 11.14
C ASP A 286 -25.89 13.76 11.41
N TRP A 287 -24.98 14.72 11.33
CA TRP A 287 -23.56 14.49 11.59
C TRP A 287 -23.26 14.36 13.07
N LEU A 288 -22.34 13.46 13.41
CA LEU A 288 -21.63 13.47 14.68
C LEU A 288 -20.38 14.35 14.56
N ASP A 289 -20.01 14.98 15.66
CA ASP A 289 -18.83 15.82 15.80
C ASP A 289 -18.02 15.45 17.05
N TYR A 290 -16.89 16.14 17.26
CA TYR A 290 -15.96 15.86 18.36
C TYR A 290 -16.51 16.18 19.75
N THR A 291 -17.62 16.90 19.86
CA THR A 291 -18.25 17.26 21.14
C THR A 291 -19.10 16.12 21.71
N GLY A 292 -19.41 15.10 20.91
CA GLY A 292 -20.15 13.92 21.33
C GLY A 292 -19.42 13.00 22.32
N ASP A 293 -20.15 12.01 22.82
CA ASP A 293 -19.64 11.00 23.78
C ASP A 293 -18.70 9.97 23.15
N THR A 294 -18.76 9.80 21.82
CA THR A 294 -17.93 8.86 21.07
C THR A 294 -17.25 9.54 19.89
N VAL A 295 -15.96 9.85 20.01
CA VAL A 295 -15.19 10.44 18.90
C VAL A 295 -14.59 9.40 17.94
N PHE A 296 -14.77 8.11 18.22
CA PHE A 296 -14.17 7.02 17.44
C PHE A 296 -15.19 6.27 16.60
N VAL A 297 -14.82 5.95 15.36
CA VAL A 297 -15.62 5.11 14.46
C VAL A 297 -15.01 3.72 14.39
N VAL A 298 -15.74 2.69 14.81
CA VAL A 298 -15.27 1.30 14.73
C VAL A 298 -15.93 0.61 13.55
N ARG A 299 -15.13 -0.04 12.69
CA ARG A 299 -15.64 -0.92 11.63
C ARG A 299 -15.06 -2.32 11.79
N THR A 300 -15.85 -3.34 11.51
CA THR A 300 -15.38 -4.73 11.60
C THR A 300 -15.71 -5.49 10.34
N TYR A 301 -14.69 -5.85 9.59
CA TYR A 301 -14.84 -6.60 8.35
C TYR A 301 -14.70 -8.10 8.58
N ARG A 302 -15.42 -8.89 7.79
CA ARG A 302 -15.39 -10.35 7.80
C ARG A 302 -15.36 -10.91 6.40
N GLN A 303 -14.68 -12.05 6.24
CA GLN A 303 -14.62 -12.80 4.99
C GLN A 303 -14.58 -14.30 5.25
N SER A 304 -15.11 -15.09 4.31
CA SER A 304 -14.99 -16.54 4.30
C SER A 304 -14.55 -17.05 2.93
N ASP A 305 -13.45 -17.77 2.93
CA ASP A 305 -12.82 -18.39 1.78
C ASP A 305 -12.94 -19.90 1.85
N TRP A 306 -13.04 -20.53 0.69
CA TRP A 306 -13.26 -21.96 0.54
C TRP A 306 -12.30 -22.48 -0.52
N ALA A 307 -11.71 -23.64 -0.31
CA ALA A 307 -10.92 -24.29 -1.33
C ALA A 307 -11.11 -25.80 -1.33
N GLY A 308 -11.03 -26.39 -2.51
CA GLY A 308 -10.98 -27.84 -2.70
C GLY A 308 -9.82 -28.19 -3.59
N PHE A 309 -9.16 -29.32 -3.35
CA PHE A 309 -8.07 -29.78 -4.20
C PHE A 309 -8.06 -31.30 -4.37
N PHE A 310 -7.47 -31.71 -5.48
CA PHE A 310 -7.11 -33.08 -5.80
C PHE A 310 -5.73 -33.12 -6.45
N LYS A 311 -4.91 -34.10 -6.10
CA LYS A 311 -3.55 -34.32 -6.62
C LYS A 311 -3.32 -35.81 -6.85
N ASP A 312 -2.52 -36.14 -7.85
CA ASP A 312 -2.03 -37.47 -8.12
C ASP A 312 -0.55 -37.41 -8.48
N ASN A 313 0.28 -38.08 -7.70
CA ASN A 313 1.67 -38.36 -8.07
C ASN A 313 1.73 -39.77 -8.65
N TRP A 314 1.76 -39.84 -9.98
CA TRP A 314 1.71 -41.07 -10.74
C TRP A 314 3.10 -41.49 -11.21
N LYS A 315 3.57 -42.63 -10.71
CA LYS A 315 4.78 -43.31 -11.21
C LYS A 315 4.44 -44.10 -12.48
N VAL A 316 4.44 -43.41 -13.62
CA VAL A 316 4.17 -44.01 -14.94
C VAL A 316 5.18 -45.14 -15.26
N SER A 317 6.45 -44.95 -14.88
CA SER A 317 7.50 -45.97 -14.97
C SER A 317 8.49 -45.82 -13.82
N HIS A 318 9.48 -46.72 -13.71
CA HIS A 318 10.54 -46.62 -12.69
C HIS A 318 11.40 -45.36 -12.82
N ASN A 319 11.34 -44.67 -13.97
CA ASN A 319 12.15 -43.50 -14.29
C ASN A 319 11.32 -42.24 -14.55
N PHE A 320 10.00 -42.35 -14.74
CA PHE A 320 9.13 -41.23 -15.09
C PHE A 320 7.98 -41.10 -14.10
N THR A 321 7.90 -39.94 -13.45
CA THR A 321 6.81 -39.57 -12.54
C THR A 321 6.09 -38.35 -13.10
N LEU A 322 4.75 -38.42 -13.13
CA LEU A 322 3.87 -37.32 -13.47
C LEU A 322 3.17 -36.85 -12.20
N ASN A 323 3.15 -35.54 -11.98
CA ASN A 323 2.45 -34.90 -10.87
C ASN A 323 1.29 -34.09 -11.45
N LEU A 324 0.07 -34.51 -11.16
CA LEU A 324 -1.15 -33.86 -11.59
C LEU A 324 -1.83 -33.23 -10.38
N GLY A 325 -2.39 -32.04 -10.55
CA GLY A 325 -3.11 -31.36 -9.49
C GLY A 325 -4.17 -30.42 -10.04
N LEU A 326 -5.25 -30.29 -9.29
CA LEU A 326 -6.32 -29.36 -9.53
C LEU A 326 -6.75 -28.78 -8.19
N ARG A 327 -6.83 -27.45 -8.12
CA ARG A 327 -7.39 -26.73 -6.98
C ARG A 327 -8.47 -25.77 -7.46
N TYR A 328 -9.48 -25.55 -6.64
CA TYR A 328 -10.50 -24.52 -6.82
C TYR A 328 -10.55 -23.67 -5.56
N ASP A 329 -10.45 -22.35 -5.70
CA ASP A 329 -10.46 -21.39 -4.59
C ASP A 329 -11.64 -20.41 -4.73
N LYS A 330 -12.62 -20.42 -3.83
CA LYS A 330 -13.66 -19.38 -3.77
C LYS A 330 -13.31 -18.39 -2.66
N TYR A 331 -12.94 -17.17 -3.06
CA TYR A 331 -12.73 -16.07 -2.14
C TYR A 331 -14.05 -15.33 -1.87
N GLY A 332 -14.39 -15.11 -0.61
CA GLY A 332 -15.58 -14.37 -0.22
C GLY A 332 -15.48 -12.87 -0.52
N VAL A 333 -16.63 -12.21 -0.73
CA VAL A 333 -16.69 -10.74 -0.70
C VAL A 333 -16.71 -10.31 0.77
N PRO A 334 -15.76 -9.45 1.23
CA PRO A 334 -15.81 -8.91 2.58
C PRO A 334 -17.09 -8.14 2.86
N TYR A 335 -17.57 -8.24 4.09
CA TYR A 335 -18.73 -7.48 4.56
C TYR A 335 -18.42 -6.82 5.90
N ASP A 336 -19.03 -5.65 6.13
CA ASP A 336 -18.95 -4.92 7.39
C ASP A 336 -20.03 -5.44 8.36
N LEU A 337 -19.63 -5.71 9.61
CA LEU A 337 -20.52 -6.11 10.68
C LEU A 337 -21.30 -4.95 11.27
N THR A 338 -20.83 -3.72 11.12
CA THR A 338 -21.53 -2.53 11.65
C THR A 338 -22.62 -2.03 10.71
N GLY A 339 -22.73 -2.60 9.50
CA GLY A 339 -23.68 -2.16 8.48
C GLY A 339 -23.31 -0.85 7.79
N MET A 340 -22.16 -0.25 8.13
CA MET A 340 -21.68 1.05 7.63
C MET A 340 -20.99 0.98 6.26
N ALA A 341 -20.84 -0.21 5.67
CA ALA A 341 -20.28 -0.32 4.33
C ALA A 341 -21.21 0.35 3.32
N THR A 342 -20.60 1.02 2.36
CA THR A 342 -21.27 1.75 1.30
C THR A 342 -20.65 1.40 -0.05
N ARG A 343 -21.37 1.70 -1.13
CA ARG A 343 -20.85 1.67 -2.49
C ARG A 343 -21.50 2.77 -3.32
N VAL A 344 -20.98 3.05 -4.50
CA VAL A 344 -21.67 3.89 -5.49
C VAL A 344 -22.97 3.21 -5.93
N LYS A 345 -24.08 3.95 -5.92
CA LYS A 345 -25.39 3.46 -6.32
C LYS A 345 -25.36 3.02 -7.79
N GLY A 346 -25.83 1.81 -8.07
CA GLY A 346 -25.72 1.19 -9.40
C GLY A 346 -24.35 0.54 -9.67
N GLY A 347 -23.45 0.50 -8.69
CA GLY A 347 -22.11 -0.07 -8.82
C GLY A 347 -21.23 0.74 -9.77
N GLU A 348 -20.47 0.04 -10.60
CA GLU A 348 -19.53 0.64 -11.58
C GLU A 348 -20.16 1.72 -12.48
N ALA A 349 -21.43 1.56 -12.86
CA ALA A 349 -22.11 2.51 -13.74
C ALA A 349 -22.25 3.91 -13.12
N GLY A 350 -22.42 4.00 -11.80
CA GLY A 350 -22.62 5.29 -11.13
C GLY A 350 -21.36 6.15 -11.04
N PHE A 351 -20.16 5.59 -11.31
CA PHE A 351 -18.90 6.33 -11.27
C PHE A 351 -18.76 7.34 -12.42
N PHE A 352 -19.49 7.14 -13.53
CA PHE A 352 -19.48 8.02 -14.69
C PHE A 352 -20.34 9.29 -14.50
N GLY A 353 -21.09 9.38 -13.40
CA GLY A 353 -21.88 10.55 -13.02
C GLY A 353 -22.85 11.00 -14.11
N ILE A 354 -22.94 12.31 -14.31
CA ILE A 354 -23.85 12.90 -15.31
C ILE A 354 -23.50 12.54 -16.76
N SER A 355 -22.28 12.08 -17.02
CA SER A 355 -21.78 11.80 -18.37
C SER A 355 -22.28 10.48 -18.96
N GLY A 356 -22.71 9.53 -18.12
CA GLY A 356 -23.21 8.24 -18.61
C GLY A 356 -23.12 7.13 -17.59
N THR A 357 -23.03 5.88 -18.08
CA THR A 357 -23.08 4.66 -17.25
C THR A 357 -21.99 3.64 -17.56
N ASN A 358 -21.09 3.95 -18.50
CA ASN A 358 -20.04 3.04 -18.94
C ASN A 358 -18.88 3.80 -19.62
N PHE A 359 -17.83 3.06 -20.01
CA PHE A 359 -16.60 3.60 -20.59
C PHE A 359 -16.80 4.41 -21.90
N SER A 360 -17.94 4.33 -22.60
CA SER A 360 -18.22 5.18 -23.77
C SER A 360 -18.38 6.66 -23.42
N ALA A 361 -18.62 6.97 -22.14
CA ALA A 361 -18.71 8.34 -21.65
C ALA A 361 -17.33 8.98 -21.40
N LEU A 362 -16.27 8.17 -21.30
CA LEU A 362 -14.91 8.70 -21.17
C LEU A 362 -14.52 9.46 -22.43
N TRP A 363 -13.79 10.56 -22.23
CA TRP A 363 -13.26 11.38 -23.32
C TRP A 363 -14.31 11.99 -24.24
N ASN A 364 -15.58 12.02 -23.82
CA ASN A 364 -16.65 12.66 -24.55
C ASN A 364 -17.14 13.91 -23.79
N PRO A 365 -16.75 15.13 -24.22
CA PRO A 365 -17.04 16.37 -23.51
C PRO A 365 -18.52 16.77 -23.51
N ASN A 366 -19.37 16.08 -24.28
CA ASN A 366 -20.81 16.32 -24.36
C ASN A 366 -21.62 15.06 -24.04
N ALA A 367 -21.01 14.08 -23.36
CA ALA A 367 -21.69 12.85 -23.00
C ALA A 367 -22.87 13.16 -22.07
N THR A 368 -23.99 12.49 -22.31
CA THR A 368 -25.22 12.59 -21.52
C THR A 368 -25.79 11.19 -21.29
N GLY A 369 -26.82 11.08 -20.45
CA GLY A 369 -27.47 9.80 -20.14
C GLY A 369 -27.07 9.19 -18.80
N GLY A 370 -26.38 9.96 -17.96
CA GLY A 370 -26.13 9.63 -16.55
C GLY A 370 -26.94 10.49 -15.58
N SER A 371 -26.59 10.40 -14.30
CA SER A 371 -27.19 11.19 -13.21
C SER A 371 -26.12 11.55 -12.18
N LEU A 372 -26.42 12.44 -11.24
CA LEU A 372 -25.51 12.68 -10.12
C LEU A 372 -25.19 11.35 -9.42
N THR A 373 -23.91 11.08 -9.27
CA THR A 373 -23.38 9.99 -8.49
C THR A 373 -23.82 10.14 -7.04
N THR A 374 -24.37 9.07 -6.51
CA THR A 374 -24.80 8.93 -5.11
C THR A 374 -24.25 7.62 -4.56
N VAL A 375 -24.18 7.53 -3.23
CA VAL A 375 -23.75 6.32 -2.54
C VAL A 375 -24.95 5.65 -1.87
N GLU A 376 -24.89 4.34 -1.71
CA GLU A 376 -25.90 3.54 -1.02
C GLU A 376 -25.22 2.61 0.00
N PRO A 377 -25.87 2.33 1.15
CA PRO A 377 -25.41 1.29 2.05
C PRO A 377 -25.33 -0.07 1.34
N ALA A 378 -24.34 -0.89 1.69
CA ALA A 378 -24.08 -2.17 1.06
C ALA A 378 -23.62 -3.22 2.08
N GLY A 379 -24.09 -4.46 1.90
CA GLY A 379 -23.66 -5.63 2.66
C GLY A 379 -24.69 -6.10 3.69
N LYS A 380 -24.47 -7.31 4.20
CA LYS A 380 -25.45 -8.12 4.96
C LYS A 380 -26.11 -7.44 6.17
N HIS A 381 -25.41 -6.52 6.84
CA HIS A 381 -25.90 -5.82 8.03
C HIS A 381 -26.31 -4.37 7.74
N SER A 382 -26.26 -3.94 6.47
CA SER A 382 -26.73 -2.63 6.05
C SER A 382 -28.24 -2.65 5.74
N PRO A 383 -28.89 -1.49 5.58
CA PRO A 383 -30.25 -1.41 5.04
C PRO A 383 -30.47 -2.13 3.70
N ASN A 384 -29.39 -2.42 2.94
CA ASN A 384 -29.43 -3.15 1.67
C ASN A 384 -28.65 -4.48 1.76
N PRO A 385 -29.18 -5.53 2.42
CA PRO A 385 -28.44 -6.75 2.71
C PRO A 385 -28.04 -7.58 1.47
N SER A 386 -28.78 -7.45 0.37
CA SER A 386 -28.52 -8.13 -0.91
C SER A 386 -27.48 -7.42 -1.78
N VAL A 387 -27.15 -6.18 -1.46
CA VAL A 387 -26.24 -5.34 -2.23
C VAL A 387 -24.80 -5.62 -1.81
N LEU A 388 -24.01 -6.19 -2.71
CA LEU A 388 -22.58 -6.44 -2.48
C LEU A 388 -21.72 -5.28 -3.01
N PRO A 389 -20.56 -4.98 -2.38
CA PRO A 389 -19.59 -4.03 -2.91
C PRO A 389 -19.11 -4.37 -4.33
N TYR A 390 -18.94 -5.66 -4.64
CA TYR A 390 -18.66 -6.20 -5.97
C TYR A 390 -19.14 -7.67 -6.05
N LYS A 391 -19.20 -8.24 -7.25
CA LYS A 391 -19.73 -9.61 -7.44
C LYS A 391 -18.73 -10.68 -6.99
N ASN A 392 -19.25 -11.85 -6.60
CA ASN A 392 -18.41 -13.03 -6.36
C ASN A 392 -17.70 -13.45 -7.67
N ASP A 393 -16.42 -13.81 -7.55
CA ASP A 393 -15.66 -14.44 -8.64
C ASP A 393 -15.65 -15.96 -8.44
N TRP A 394 -16.16 -16.67 -9.44
CA TRP A 394 -16.29 -18.12 -9.46
C TRP A 394 -15.28 -18.80 -10.39
N ASN A 395 -14.42 -18.05 -11.09
CA ASN A 395 -13.57 -18.58 -12.16
C ASN A 395 -12.14 -18.91 -11.68
N ASN A 396 -12.02 -19.43 -10.45
CA ASN A 396 -10.74 -19.57 -9.77
C ASN A 396 -10.23 -21.03 -9.78
N LEU A 397 -10.18 -21.63 -10.98
CA LEU A 397 -9.63 -22.96 -11.17
C LEU A 397 -8.10 -22.88 -11.33
N ALA A 398 -7.38 -23.67 -10.55
CA ALA A 398 -5.91 -23.69 -10.46
C ALA A 398 -5.38 -25.09 -10.82
N PRO A 399 -5.20 -25.39 -12.12
CA PRO A 399 -4.53 -26.62 -12.53
C PRO A 399 -3.03 -26.52 -12.28
N SER A 400 -2.41 -27.66 -11.98
CA SER A 400 -0.97 -27.84 -11.90
C SER A 400 -0.57 -29.16 -12.55
N VAL A 401 0.43 -29.14 -13.41
CA VAL A 401 1.03 -30.32 -14.04
C VAL A 401 2.53 -30.23 -13.89
N GLY A 402 3.18 -31.34 -13.57
CA GLY A 402 4.63 -31.42 -13.59
C GLY A 402 5.11 -32.84 -13.83
N PHE A 403 6.38 -32.99 -14.15
CA PHE A 403 6.99 -34.28 -14.36
C PHE A 403 8.42 -34.30 -13.81
N SER A 404 8.90 -35.51 -13.51
CA SER A 404 10.29 -35.79 -13.22
C SER A 404 10.70 -37.04 -13.99
N TRP A 405 11.78 -36.93 -14.75
CA TRP A 405 12.29 -38.00 -15.60
C TRP A 405 13.77 -38.23 -15.37
N SER A 406 14.12 -39.39 -14.82
CA SER A 406 15.49 -39.89 -14.80
C SER A 406 15.80 -40.54 -16.13
N ILE A 407 16.74 -39.99 -16.88
CA ILE A 407 17.07 -40.46 -18.23
C ILE A 407 17.98 -41.70 -18.13
N PRO A 408 17.52 -42.91 -18.55
CA PRO A 408 18.26 -44.15 -18.30
C PRO A 408 19.49 -44.37 -19.18
N TRP A 409 19.55 -43.74 -20.36
CA TRP A 409 20.58 -44.03 -21.36
C TRP A 409 21.91 -43.30 -21.13
N PHE A 410 22.03 -42.49 -20.08
CA PHE A 410 23.30 -41.88 -19.70
C PHE A 410 24.00 -42.69 -18.61
N GLN A 411 25.32 -42.88 -18.73
CA GLN A 411 26.13 -43.55 -17.71
C GLN A 411 26.10 -42.85 -16.35
N ARG A 412 25.86 -41.54 -16.35
CA ARG A 412 25.77 -40.70 -15.16
C ARG A 412 24.37 -40.12 -15.06
N SER A 413 23.88 -39.97 -13.83
CA SER A 413 22.50 -39.56 -13.57
C SER A 413 22.20 -38.22 -14.23
N THR A 414 21.17 -38.21 -15.06
CA THR A 414 20.61 -37.01 -15.69
C THR A 414 19.12 -37.00 -15.43
N VAL A 415 18.63 -35.94 -14.79
CA VAL A 415 17.22 -35.79 -14.41
C VAL A 415 16.64 -34.54 -15.04
N LEU A 416 15.54 -34.70 -15.77
CA LEU A 416 14.72 -33.61 -16.26
C LEU A 416 13.54 -33.40 -15.32
N ARG A 417 13.23 -32.14 -15.03
CA ARG A 417 12.02 -31.75 -14.31
C ARG A 417 11.35 -30.63 -15.06
N GLY A 418 10.03 -30.63 -15.06
CA GLY A 418 9.27 -29.52 -15.63
C GLY A 418 7.91 -29.43 -15.01
N GLY A 419 7.32 -28.24 -15.04
CA GLY A 419 6.02 -28.02 -14.44
C GLY A 419 5.42 -26.68 -14.82
N TYR A 420 4.10 -26.66 -14.76
CA TYR A 420 3.25 -25.50 -14.94
C TYR A 420 2.16 -25.51 -13.88
N GLY A 421 1.84 -24.36 -13.30
CA GLY A 421 0.73 -24.24 -12.38
C GLY A 421 0.21 -22.82 -12.21
N ILE A 422 -1.06 -22.72 -11.85
CA ILE A 422 -1.74 -21.47 -11.52
C ILE A 422 -1.92 -21.38 -10.00
N ASN A 423 -1.59 -20.22 -9.42
CA ASN A 423 -1.86 -19.93 -8.01
C ASN A 423 -2.59 -18.60 -7.89
N TYR A 424 -3.73 -18.57 -7.20
CA TYR A 424 -4.45 -17.34 -6.90
C TYR A 424 -3.85 -16.67 -5.67
N ALA A 425 -3.56 -15.38 -5.78
CA ALA A 425 -3.24 -14.55 -4.64
C ALA A 425 -4.57 -14.06 -4.07
N GLY A 426 -4.91 -14.53 -2.86
CA GLY A 426 -6.21 -14.34 -2.22
C GLY A 426 -6.60 -12.88 -1.96
N ALA A 427 -7.49 -12.69 -0.98
CA ALA A 427 -8.15 -11.40 -0.82
C ALA A 427 -7.23 -10.24 -0.39
N PRO A 428 -7.56 -8.99 -0.79
CA PRO A 428 -6.87 -7.78 -0.35
C PRO A 428 -6.79 -7.64 1.16
N ALA A 429 -5.84 -6.83 1.61
CA ALA A 429 -5.82 -6.34 2.98
C ALA A 429 -7.14 -5.61 3.33
N TYR A 430 -7.72 -5.93 4.49
CA TYR A 430 -8.93 -5.28 4.99
C TYR A 430 -8.83 -3.75 5.11
N GLN A 431 -7.61 -3.20 5.26
CA GLN A 431 -7.39 -1.76 5.23
C GLN A 431 -7.79 -1.12 3.90
N GLN A 432 -7.53 -1.79 2.77
CA GLN A 432 -7.97 -1.30 1.47
C GLN A 432 -9.49 -1.35 1.36
N TYR A 433 -10.11 -2.47 1.78
CA TYR A 433 -11.56 -2.55 1.85
C TYR A 433 -12.17 -1.41 2.66
N GLY A 434 -11.63 -1.14 3.84
CA GLY A 434 -12.18 -0.10 4.69
C GLY A 434 -12.09 1.30 4.12
N ARG A 435 -11.09 1.59 3.26
CA ARG A 435 -11.07 2.83 2.48
C ARG A 435 -12.16 2.80 1.40
N GLU A 436 -12.20 1.75 0.60
CA GLU A 436 -13.04 1.68 -0.60
C GLU A 436 -14.52 1.38 -0.35
N ILE A 437 -14.95 1.01 0.86
CA ILE A 437 -16.37 0.85 1.24
C ILE A 437 -16.75 1.63 2.49
N GLY A 438 -15.77 2.25 3.16
CA GLY A 438 -16.00 2.97 4.41
C GLY A 438 -15.62 4.45 4.43
N ALA A 439 -15.00 4.97 3.36
CA ALA A 439 -14.59 6.37 3.26
C ALA A 439 -15.41 7.20 2.26
N GLN A 440 -16.52 6.65 1.77
CA GLN A 440 -17.31 7.22 0.70
C GLN A 440 -17.78 8.64 1.00
N PRO A 441 -17.86 9.52 -0.01
CA PRO A 441 -18.51 10.81 0.14
C PRO A 441 -19.94 10.62 0.68
N GLY A 442 -20.25 11.30 1.79
CA GLY A 442 -21.54 11.17 2.48
C GLY A 442 -21.49 10.37 3.80
N SER A 443 -20.45 9.59 4.07
CA SER A 443 -20.26 8.94 5.39
C SER A 443 -19.44 9.78 6.36
N GLN A 444 -18.69 10.76 5.84
CA GLN A 444 -17.91 11.75 6.56
C GLN A 444 -17.83 13.05 5.74
N ILE A 445 -17.56 14.17 6.40
CA ILE A 445 -17.19 15.43 5.77
C ILE A 445 -16.08 16.12 6.57
N GLN A 446 -15.11 16.70 5.87
CA GLN A 446 -14.10 17.56 6.48
C GLN A 446 -14.44 19.01 6.14
N VAL A 447 -14.54 19.85 7.16
CA VAL A 447 -14.77 21.28 7.05
C VAL A 447 -13.49 22.00 7.43
N ILE A 448 -13.09 22.95 6.59
CA ILE A 448 -11.91 23.78 6.81
C ILE A 448 -12.36 25.24 6.85
N PHE A 449 -12.04 25.93 7.94
CA PHE A 449 -12.20 27.36 8.09
C PHE A 449 -10.86 28.05 7.89
N THR A 450 -10.77 28.95 6.92
CA THR A 450 -9.56 29.73 6.63
C THR A 450 -9.82 31.19 7.03
N PRO A 451 -9.13 31.74 8.04
CA PRO A 451 -9.31 33.12 8.47
C PRO A 451 -9.00 34.12 7.35
N SER A 452 -9.80 35.17 7.25
CA SER A 452 -9.57 36.33 6.37
C SER A 452 -8.94 37.52 7.10
N THR A 453 -8.80 37.41 8.42
CA THR A 453 -8.17 38.39 9.32
C THR A 453 -7.21 37.66 10.25
N TYR A 454 -6.23 38.37 10.80
CA TYR A 454 -5.30 37.82 11.78
C TYR A 454 -6.03 37.06 12.89
N LEU A 455 -5.61 35.81 13.10
CA LEU A 455 -6.11 34.92 14.14
C LEU A 455 -4.92 34.15 14.70
N ASP A 456 -4.80 34.09 16.02
CA ASP A 456 -3.82 33.26 16.73
C ASP A 456 -4.55 32.28 17.66
N ILE A 457 -3.80 31.44 18.36
CA ILE A 457 -4.35 30.41 19.27
C ILE A 457 -5.19 31.05 20.39
N GLY A 458 -4.78 32.22 20.90
CA GLY A 458 -5.49 32.92 21.97
C GLY A 458 -6.83 33.52 21.51
N GLY A 459 -6.95 33.85 20.22
CA GLY A 459 -8.16 34.36 19.59
C GLY A 459 -9.21 33.30 19.25
N ILE A 460 -8.92 32.00 19.37
CA ILE A 460 -9.90 30.95 19.08
C ILE A 460 -10.95 30.89 20.19
N THR A 461 -12.21 31.12 19.84
CA THR A 461 -13.33 31.03 20.78
C THR A 461 -14.00 29.66 20.73
N PRO A 462 -14.53 29.13 21.85
CA PRO A 462 -15.29 27.87 21.86
C PRO A 462 -16.56 27.89 20.98
N SER A 463 -17.03 29.06 20.53
CA SER A 463 -18.16 29.21 19.62
C SER A 463 -17.78 29.00 18.15
N LEU A 464 -16.50 29.08 17.79
CA LEU A 464 -16.04 28.84 16.42
C LEU A 464 -16.16 27.37 16.02
N VAL A 465 -16.11 26.46 17.00
CA VAL A 465 -16.21 25.01 16.84
C VAL A 465 -17.46 24.46 17.58
N PRO A 466 -18.23 23.50 17.03
CA PRO A 466 -18.07 22.88 15.71
C PRO A 466 -18.17 23.86 14.54
N LEU A 467 -17.35 23.65 13.52
CA LEU A 467 -17.40 24.39 12.27
C LEU A 467 -18.74 24.15 11.56
N SER A 468 -19.26 25.15 10.86
CA SER A 468 -20.51 24.98 10.10
C SER A 468 -20.30 24.06 8.90
N THR A 469 -21.11 23.00 8.79
CA THR A 469 -21.16 22.14 7.59
C THR A 469 -21.83 22.81 6.38
N GLY A 470 -22.28 24.06 6.51
CA GLY A 470 -23.00 24.78 5.45
C GLY A 470 -24.36 24.14 5.09
N GLY A 471 -24.93 23.33 5.98
CA GLY A 471 -26.20 22.64 5.77
C GLY A 471 -26.10 21.27 5.09
N ALA A 472 -24.89 20.80 4.75
CA ALA A 472 -24.70 19.46 4.21
C ALA A 472 -25.12 18.38 5.24
N ARG A 473 -25.85 17.34 4.81
CA ARG A 473 -26.26 16.22 5.66
C ARG A 473 -25.59 14.91 5.24
N PRO A 474 -25.54 13.89 6.12
CA PRO A 474 -25.06 12.57 5.73
C PRO A 474 -25.81 11.99 4.54
N ASN A 475 -25.08 11.29 3.67
CA ASN A 475 -25.58 10.67 2.44
C ASN A 475 -26.18 11.63 1.39
N ASP A 476 -26.13 12.94 1.59
CA ASP A 476 -26.51 13.89 0.53
C ASP A 476 -25.58 13.74 -0.69
N PRO A 477 -26.12 13.86 -1.92
CA PRO A 477 -25.29 13.84 -3.12
C PRO A 477 -24.24 14.96 -3.09
N VAL A 478 -22.99 14.63 -3.41
CA VAL A 478 -21.95 15.65 -3.57
C VAL A 478 -22.31 16.57 -4.73
N PRO A 479 -22.35 17.90 -4.54
CA PRO A 479 -22.76 18.83 -5.58
C PRO A 479 -21.71 18.95 -6.70
N LEU A 480 -22.16 19.32 -7.91
CA LEU A 480 -21.28 19.56 -9.08
C LEU A 480 -20.28 20.71 -8.89
N THR A 481 -20.49 21.54 -7.88
CA THR A 481 -19.60 22.63 -7.49
C THR A 481 -18.49 22.19 -6.54
N ASN A 482 -18.49 20.94 -6.05
CA ASN A 482 -17.44 20.46 -5.16
C ASN A 482 -16.12 20.26 -5.92
N ARG A 483 -16.07 19.34 -6.92
CA ARG A 483 -14.90 19.13 -7.82
C ARG A 483 -13.57 18.91 -7.10
N ALA A 484 -13.59 18.53 -5.82
CA ALA A 484 -12.40 18.43 -4.96
C ALA A 484 -12.33 17.08 -4.23
N THR A 485 -13.46 16.57 -3.74
CA THR A 485 -13.55 15.31 -3.01
C THR A 485 -13.18 14.14 -3.93
N THR A 486 -12.50 13.12 -3.38
CA THR A 486 -12.20 11.87 -4.08
C THR A 486 -13.34 10.88 -3.91
N LEU A 487 -13.73 10.23 -5.00
CA LEU A 487 -14.61 9.07 -5.02
C LEU A 487 -13.80 7.83 -5.36
N SER A 488 -14.05 6.72 -4.68
CA SER A 488 -13.41 5.46 -5.00
C SER A 488 -14.31 4.25 -4.70
N GLY A 489 -14.00 3.12 -5.35
CA GLY A 489 -14.65 1.84 -5.10
C GLY A 489 -14.36 0.83 -6.21
N PHE A 490 -15.04 -0.33 -6.19
CA PHE A 490 -14.68 -1.47 -7.04
C PHE A 490 -15.43 -1.52 -8.38
N THR A 491 -14.77 -2.06 -9.40
CA THR A 491 -15.46 -2.60 -10.59
C THR A 491 -16.40 -3.73 -10.19
N ASN A 492 -17.53 -3.86 -10.91
CA ASN A 492 -18.53 -4.88 -10.63
C ASN A 492 -17.98 -6.30 -10.85
N ASN A 493 -17.13 -6.49 -11.87
CA ASN A 493 -16.64 -7.80 -12.33
C ASN A 493 -15.16 -8.00 -11.99
N ARG A 494 -14.80 -7.69 -10.74
CA ARG A 494 -13.45 -7.88 -10.24
C ARG A 494 -13.11 -9.38 -10.24
N ARG A 495 -11.92 -9.72 -10.73
CA ARG A 495 -11.35 -11.08 -10.66
C ARG A 495 -10.23 -11.17 -9.63
N ILE A 496 -9.99 -12.37 -9.12
CA ILE A 496 -8.87 -12.63 -8.22
C ILE A 496 -7.57 -12.61 -9.02
N GLN A 497 -6.55 -11.98 -8.46
CA GLN A 497 -5.21 -11.91 -9.04
C GLN A 497 -4.54 -13.29 -8.96
N TYR A 498 -3.80 -13.68 -10.00
CA TYR A 498 -3.16 -14.99 -10.04
C TYR A 498 -1.81 -14.96 -10.72
N SER A 499 -0.98 -15.94 -10.37
CA SER A 499 0.33 -16.17 -10.96
C SER A 499 0.33 -17.48 -11.74
N GLN A 500 0.91 -17.45 -12.94
CA GLN A 500 1.19 -18.63 -13.74
C GLN A 500 2.69 -18.90 -13.63
N ASN A 501 3.04 -20.05 -13.10
CA ASN A 501 4.43 -20.43 -12.85
C ASN A 501 4.80 -21.54 -13.83
N ILE A 502 5.91 -21.37 -14.54
CA ILE A 502 6.52 -22.40 -15.38
C ILE A 502 7.94 -22.63 -14.88
N ASN A 503 8.32 -23.90 -14.75
CA ASN A 503 9.69 -24.29 -14.49
C ASN A 503 10.10 -25.43 -15.43
N PHE A 504 11.38 -25.44 -15.77
CA PHE A 504 12.01 -26.53 -16.48
C PHE A 504 13.45 -26.61 -16.04
N SER A 505 13.92 -27.76 -15.57
CA SER A 505 15.31 -27.96 -15.19
C SER A 505 15.90 -29.24 -15.73
N ILE A 506 17.19 -29.17 -16.05
CA ILE A 506 18.04 -30.31 -16.35
C ILE A 506 19.17 -30.35 -15.35
N GLN A 507 19.23 -31.45 -14.60
CA GLN A 507 20.28 -31.73 -13.64
C GLN A 507 21.13 -32.88 -14.16
N ARG A 508 22.45 -32.73 -14.14
CA ARG A 508 23.40 -33.76 -14.57
C ARG A 508 24.57 -33.90 -13.62
N GLU A 509 24.89 -35.13 -13.29
CA GLU A 509 26.13 -35.49 -12.63
C GLU A 509 27.29 -35.46 -13.64
N LEU A 510 28.26 -34.55 -13.45
CA LEU A 510 29.45 -34.43 -14.29
C LEU A 510 30.64 -35.23 -13.72
N ALA A 511 30.81 -35.23 -12.40
CA ALA A 511 31.77 -36.03 -11.62
C ALA A 511 31.03 -36.70 -10.45
N ARG A 512 31.59 -37.73 -9.80
CA ARG A 512 30.99 -38.35 -8.59
C ARG A 512 30.67 -37.35 -7.48
N ASP A 513 31.35 -36.22 -7.51
CA ASP A 513 31.30 -35.12 -6.55
C ASP A 513 30.92 -33.78 -7.19
N LEU A 514 30.47 -33.75 -8.46
CA LEU A 514 30.15 -32.52 -9.19
C LEU A 514 28.83 -32.66 -9.96
N THR A 515 27.88 -31.80 -9.63
CA THR A 515 26.57 -31.73 -10.27
C THR A 515 26.32 -30.35 -10.83
N VAL A 516 25.75 -30.29 -12.03
CA VAL A 516 25.29 -29.05 -12.65
C VAL A 516 23.80 -29.13 -12.90
N GLU A 517 23.08 -28.07 -12.57
CA GLU A 517 21.67 -27.89 -12.88
C GLU A 517 21.49 -26.59 -13.67
N VAL A 518 20.74 -26.67 -14.76
CA VAL A 518 20.30 -25.50 -15.53
C VAL A 518 18.79 -25.48 -15.53
N SER A 519 18.22 -24.35 -15.12
CA SER A 519 16.79 -24.17 -14.90
C SER A 519 16.30 -22.93 -15.62
N TYR A 520 15.20 -23.07 -16.36
CA TYR A 520 14.39 -21.96 -16.80
C TYR A 520 13.21 -21.79 -15.84
N ILE A 521 12.99 -20.55 -15.40
CA ILE A 521 11.88 -20.17 -14.52
C ILE A 521 11.13 -19.04 -15.20
N GLY A 522 9.82 -19.19 -15.36
CA GLY A 522 8.92 -18.14 -15.79
C GLY A 522 7.82 -17.93 -14.76
N ASN A 523 7.51 -16.68 -14.45
CA ASN A 523 6.38 -16.33 -13.61
C ASN A 523 5.61 -15.18 -14.26
N LYS A 524 4.30 -15.35 -14.42
CA LYS A 524 3.43 -14.32 -14.99
C LYS A 524 2.33 -13.96 -13.99
N GLY A 525 2.38 -12.75 -13.45
CA GLY A 525 1.28 -12.14 -12.71
C GLY A 525 0.19 -11.69 -13.68
N THR A 526 -1.05 -12.13 -13.47
CA THR A 526 -2.19 -11.81 -14.33
C THR A 526 -3.34 -11.27 -13.49
N LYS A 527 -4.06 -10.28 -14.03
CA LYS A 527 -5.15 -9.60 -13.32
C LYS A 527 -4.70 -9.05 -11.97
N LEU A 528 -3.54 -8.41 -11.96
CA LEU A 528 -2.99 -7.75 -10.77
C LEU A 528 -3.83 -6.53 -10.43
N TRP A 529 -3.97 -6.28 -9.13
CA TRP A 529 -4.70 -5.15 -8.59
C TRP A 529 -4.15 -3.82 -9.11
N ASN A 530 -5.01 -3.01 -9.72
CA ASN A 530 -4.66 -1.63 -10.08
C ASN A 530 -5.94 -0.78 -10.20
N PRO A 531 -6.04 0.36 -9.49
CA PRO A 531 -7.10 1.33 -9.73
C PRO A 531 -6.91 2.08 -11.07
N ILE A 532 -8.01 2.48 -11.69
CA ILE A 532 -8.04 3.40 -12.82
C ILE A 532 -8.60 4.73 -12.34
N GLU A 533 -7.93 5.84 -12.65
CA GLU A 533 -8.49 7.18 -12.51
C GLU A 533 -9.41 7.48 -13.71
N LEU A 534 -10.70 7.66 -13.46
CA LEU A 534 -11.68 7.98 -14.50
C LEU A 534 -11.71 9.49 -14.80
N ASN A 535 -11.38 10.34 -13.84
CA ASN A 535 -11.34 11.80 -14.00
C ASN A 535 -9.97 12.29 -14.50
N GLU A 536 -9.32 11.52 -15.37
CA GLU A 536 -8.17 12.04 -16.11
C GLU A 536 -8.60 13.26 -16.97
N PRO A 537 -7.77 14.30 -17.17
CA PRO A 537 -8.18 15.46 -17.97
C PRO A 537 -8.31 15.11 -19.45
N ASN A 538 -9.47 15.38 -20.03
CA ASN A 538 -9.67 15.40 -21.47
C ASN A 538 -8.97 16.65 -22.05
N ILE A 539 -8.06 16.46 -23.00
CA ILE A 539 -7.37 17.56 -23.70
C ILE A 539 -7.45 17.43 -25.23
N PHE A 540 -7.74 16.23 -25.75
CA PHE A 540 -7.71 15.95 -27.18
C PHE A 540 -9.08 16.16 -27.80
N GLU A 541 -10.11 15.53 -27.24
CA GLU A 541 -11.45 15.50 -27.84
C GLU A 541 -12.24 16.80 -27.61
N ASN A 542 -11.74 17.69 -26.74
CA ASN A 542 -12.38 18.96 -26.39
C ASN A 542 -11.66 20.21 -26.95
N GLY A 543 -10.58 20.04 -27.71
CA GLY A 543 -9.82 21.14 -28.33
C GLY A 543 -8.97 21.97 -27.37
N ILE A 544 -8.83 21.59 -26.09
CA ILE A 544 -7.97 22.31 -25.14
C ILE A 544 -6.51 22.24 -25.56
N LEU A 545 -6.03 21.10 -26.08
CA LEU A 545 -4.66 20.97 -26.53
C LEU A 545 -4.33 21.94 -27.68
N ASP A 546 -5.24 22.07 -28.65
CA ASP A 546 -5.06 23.00 -29.76
C ASP A 546 -5.07 24.45 -29.28
N ALA A 547 -6.03 24.80 -28.42
CA ALA A 547 -6.08 26.11 -27.79
C ALA A 547 -4.80 26.43 -27.01
N PHE A 548 -4.31 25.47 -26.22
CA PHE A 548 -3.07 25.56 -25.46
C PHE A 548 -1.87 25.82 -26.37
N ASN A 549 -1.74 25.08 -27.46
CA ASN A 549 -0.64 25.23 -28.41
C ASN A 549 -0.67 26.59 -29.12
N ILE A 550 -1.85 27.06 -29.54
CA ILE A 550 -2.04 28.40 -30.11
C ILE A 550 -1.61 29.47 -29.12
N THR A 551 -2.07 29.36 -27.86
CA THR A 551 -1.70 30.31 -26.80
C THR A 551 -0.21 30.27 -26.50
N ARG A 552 0.41 29.09 -26.44
CA ARG A 552 1.85 28.93 -26.22
C ARG A 552 2.69 29.55 -27.35
N ALA A 553 2.24 29.43 -28.60
CA ALA A 553 2.90 30.02 -29.77
C ALA A 553 2.73 31.56 -29.86
N GLY A 554 2.02 32.18 -28.92
CA GLY A 554 1.75 33.62 -28.90
C GLY A 554 0.46 34.04 -29.61
N GLY A 555 -0.25 33.09 -30.25
CA GLY A 555 -1.54 33.31 -30.89
C GLY A 555 -2.70 33.50 -29.91
N ASN A 556 -3.90 33.64 -30.46
CA ASN A 556 -5.14 33.78 -29.69
C ASN A 556 -6.12 32.62 -29.98
N ALA A 557 -6.37 31.80 -28.97
CA ALA A 557 -7.39 30.76 -29.00
C ALA A 557 -8.74 31.28 -28.52
N LEU A 558 -9.76 31.25 -29.39
CA LEU A 558 -11.12 31.71 -29.10
C LEU A 558 -11.77 30.97 -27.92
N LEU A 559 -11.35 29.72 -27.66
CA LEU A 559 -11.82 28.95 -26.50
C LEU A 559 -11.50 29.66 -25.18
N PHE A 560 -10.31 30.24 -25.04
CA PHE A 560 -9.91 30.94 -23.82
C PHE A 560 -10.51 32.33 -23.71
N ASP A 561 -10.80 32.99 -24.84
CA ASP A 561 -11.62 34.20 -24.83
C ASP A 561 -13.00 33.88 -24.27
N ARG A 562 -13.65 32.84 -24.79
CA ARG A 562 -14.99 32.42 -24.34
C ARG A 562 -15.03 32.10 -22.84
N VAL A 563 -14.02 31.41 -22.32
CA VAL A 563 -13.97 31.02 -20.89
C VAL A 563 -13.67 32.20 -19.98
N LEU A 564 -12.87 33.17 -20.42
CA LEU A 564 -12.39 34.27 -19.58
C LEU A 564 -13.06 35.63 -19.85
N MET A 565 -13.89 35.75 -20.89
CA MET A 565 -14.54 37.01 -21.29
C MET A 565 -15.17 37.71 -20.08
N ASP A 566 -14.99 39.02 -19.97
CA ASP A 566 -15.52 39.87 -18.89
C ASP A 566 -15.02 39.51 -17.47
N LEU A 567 -14.14 38.51 -17.31
CA LEU A 567 -13.51 38.20 -16.02
C LEU A 567 -12.28 39.08 -15.81
N ASN A 568 -12.15 39.59 -14.58
CA ASN A 568 -10.96 40.32 -14.16
C ASN A 568 -9.90 39.35 -13.63
N VAL A 569 -8.83 39.15 -14.40
CA VAL A 569 -7.70 38.32 -14.00
C VAL A 569 -6.78 39.14 -13.09
N THR A 570 -6.74 38.77 -11.81
CA THR A 570 -5.95 39.46 -10.78
C THR A 570 -4.49 39.64 -11.22
N GLY A 571 -3.99 40.87 -11.17
CA GLY A 571 -2.63 41.22 -11.59
C GLY A 571 -2.42 41.33 -13.11
N VAL A 572 -3.47 41.14 -13.92
CA VAL A 572 -3.39 41.20 -15.38
C VAL A 572 -4.41 42.19 -15.99
N GLY A 573 -5.68 42.12 -15.59
CA GLY A 573 -6.76 42.98 -16.09
C GLY A 573 -7.98 42.20 -16.59
N THR A 574 -8.97 42.92 -17.11
CA THR A 574 -10.24 42.36 -17.60
C THR A 574 -10.11 41.90 -19.05
N VAL A 575 -10.51 40.65 -19.31
CA VAL A 575 -10.52 40.09 -20.66
C VAL A 575 -11.71 40.63 -21.45
N ASN A 576 -11.47 41.19 -22.62
CA ASN A 576 -12.52 41.78 -23.47
C ASN A 576 -12.40 41.34 -24.95
N GLY A 577 -11.51 40.38 -25.25
CA GLY A 577 -11.31 39.83 -26.59
C GLY A 577 -10.63 40.77 -27.59
N THR A 578 -10.33 42.03 -27.23
CA THR A 578 -9.72 43.03 -28.11
C THR A 578 -8.39 43.54 -27.57
N THR A 579 -8.40 44.28 -26.46
CA THR A 579 -7.18 44.81 -25.82
C THR A 579 -6.50 43.79 -24.92
N LEU A 580 -7.27 42.89 -24.32
CA LEU A 580 -6.77 41.71 -23.61
C LEU A 580 -7.59 40.50 -24.04
N THR A 581 -6.95 39.58 -24.76
CA THR A 581 -7.54 38.28 -25.08
C THR A 581 -7.32 37.30 -23.93
N GLY A 582 -8.15 36.26 -23.82
CA GLY A 582 -8.01 35.20 -22.82
C GLY A 582 -6.66 34.48 -22.94
N SER A 583 -6.16 34.28 -24.16
CA SER A 583 -4.81 33.74 -24.37
C SER A 583 -3.71 34.65 -23.83
N GLN A 584 -3.83 35.96 -24.02
CA GLN A 584 -2.89 36.92 -23.44
C GLN A 584 -2.99 36.96 -21.92
N ALA A 585 -4.20 36.84 -21.37
CA ALA A 585 -4.42 36.80 -19.94
C ALA A 585 -3.75 35.57 -19.29
N LEU A 586 -3.95 34.37 -19.87
CA LEU A 586 -3.32 33.14 -19.38
C LEU A 586 -1.78 33.18 -19.45
N ARG A 587 -1.20 33.81 -20.48
CA ARG A 587 0.27 34.00 -20.57
C ARG A 587 0.83 34.94 -19.51
N ARG A 588 0.03 35.89 -19.02
CA ARG A 588 0.46 36.89 -18.02
C ARG A 588 0.10 36.50 -16.59
N PHE A 589 -0.89 35.64 -16.41
CA PHE A 589 -1.32 35.19 -15.09
C PHE A 589 -0.27 34.28 -14.45
N THR A 590 0.14 34.62 -13.23
CA THR A 590 1.27 34.00 -12.52
C THR A 590 1.19 32.48 -12.47
N THR A 591 0.00 31.94 -12.23
CA THR A 591 -0.22 30.48 -12.13
C THR A 591 -0.09 29.78 -13.48
N THR A 592 -0.73 30.30 -14.53
CA THR A 592 -0.84 29.60 -15.82
C THR A 592 0.34 29.85 -16.75
N ASN A 593 1.09 30.94 -16.55
CA ASN A 593 2.27 31.26 -17.36
C ASN A 593 3.32 30.13 -17.29
N GLN A 594 3.63 29.63 -16.08
CA GLN A 594 4.59 28.53 -15.91
C GLN A 594 4.15 27.25 -16.63
N TRP A 595 2.86 26.93 -16.58
CA TRP A 595 2.32 25.78 -17.29
C TRP A 595 2.43 25.94 -18.80
N LEU A 596 2.09 27.13 -19.33
CA LEU A 596 2.24 27.45 -20.73
C LEU A 596 3.70 27.42 -21.20
N ALA A 597 4.66 27.85 -20.36
CA ALA A 597 6.09 27.81 -20.66
C ALA A 597 6.66 26.38 -20.64
N ASN A 598 6.19 25.53 -19.73
CA ASN A 598 6.68 24.16 -19.55
C ASN A 598 5.95 23.09 -20.37
N GLY A 599 4.79 23.42 -20.96
CA GLY A 599 4.02 22.48 -21.80
C GLY A 599 3.03 21.65 -20.99
N ASP A 600 2.59 22.19 -19.85
CA ASP A 600 1.79 21.52 -18.84
C ASP A 600 0.28 21.71 -19.10
N VAL A 601 -0.18 21.16 -20.21
CA VAL A 601 -1.56 21.29 -20.68
C VAL A 601 -2.57 20.65 -19.72
N ALA A 602 -2.21 19.53 -19.07
CA ALA A 602 -3.12 18.82 -18.19
C ALA A 602 -3.38 19.59 -16.88
N ASN A 603 -2.37 20.28 -16.31
CA ASN A 603 -2.62 21.16 -15.16
C ASN A 603 -3.47 22.38 -15.55
N LEU A 604 -3.28 22.97 -16.74
CA LEU A 604 -4.18 24.04 -17.20
C LEU A 604 -5.62 23.54 -17.34
N ALA A 605 -5.82 22.39 -17.98
CA ALA A 605 -7.14 21.78 -18.13
C ALA A 605 -7.78 21.51 -16.76
N ASN A 606 -7.03 20.92 -15.82
CA ASN A 606 -7.56 20.66 -14.49
C ASN A 606 -7.87 21.95 -13.71
N TRP A 607 -7.06 23.01 -13.86
CA TRP A 607 -7.35 24.32 -13.28
C TRP A 607 -8.65 24.92 -13.80
N LEU A 608 -8.88 24.87 -15.12
CA LEU A 608 -10.16 25.29 -15.71
C LEU A 608 -11.34 24.47 -15.16
N ASN A 609 -11.11 23.18 -14.90
CA ASN A 609 -12.13 22.25 -14.42
C ASN A 609 -12.49 22.46 -12.94
N SER A 610 -11.53 22.72 -12.06
CA SER A 610 -11.74 22.64 -10.61
C SER A 610 -11.42 23.91 -9.83
N SER A 611 -10.91 24.98 -10.46
CA SER A 611 -10.61 26.22 -9.75
C SER A 611 -11.86 27.04 -9.47
N SER A 612 -11.91 27.63 -8.26
CA SER A 612 -12.82 28.72 -7.90
C SER A 612 -12.26 30.10 -8.25
N ALA A 613 -11.02 30.19 -8.74
CA ALA A 613 -10.41 31.46 -9.10
C ALA A 613 -11.28 32.19 -10.14
N LEU A 614 -11.33 33.52 -10.02
CA LEU A 614 -12.07 34.45 -10.90
C LEU A 614 -13.61 34.37 -10.81
N THR A 615 -14.18 33.23 -10.41
CA THR A 615 -15.63 32.99 -10.42
C THR A 615 -16.24 32.67 -9.06
N GLY A 616 -15.42 32.41 -8.05
CA GLY A 616 -15.84 32.10 -6.67
C GLY A 616 -16.34 30.67 -6.45
N VAL A 617 -16.50 29.85 -7.50
CA VAL A 617 -17.07 28.49 -7.42
C VAL A 617 -16.32 27.54 -8.33
N ASN A 618 -15.99 26.32 -7.86
CA ASN A 618 -15.26 25.35 -8.68
C ASN A 618 -16.04 24.97 -9.94
N GLY A 619 -15.35 24.92 -11.08
CA GLY A 619 -15.95 24.71 -12.40
C GLY A 619 -16.68 25.95 -12.94
N GLY A 620 -16.62 27.08 -12.23
CA GLY A 620 -17.24 28.34 -12.66
C GLY A 620 -16.70 28.84 -13.99
N LEU A 621 -15.42 28.63 -14.30
CA LEU A 621 -14.82 28.99 -15.59
C LEU A 621 -15.49 28.26 -16.76
N LEU A 622 -15.78 26.97 -16.62
CA LEU A 622 -16.48 26.20 -17.66
C LEU A 622 -17.92 26.69 -17.85
N ARG A 623 -18.65 26.91 -16.74
CA ARG A 623 -20.03 27.42 -16.77
C ARG A 623 -20.11 28.82 -17.38
N HIS A 624 -19.17 29.69 -17.00
CA HIS A 624 -19.05 31.04 -17.53
C HIS A 624 -18.85 31.02 -19.04
N GLY A 625 -17.98 30.14 -19.54
CA GLY A 625 -17.80 29.92 -20.96
C GLY A 625 -18.96 29.19 -21.66
N GLY A 626 -20.03 28.78 -20.96
CA GLY A 626 -21.12 27.99 -21.53
C GLY A 626 -20.66 26.63 -22.07
N LEU A 627 -19.64 26.03 -21.44
CA LEU A 627 -19.15 24.69 -21.73
C LEU A 627 -19.87 23.67 -20.84
N ALA A 628 -19.97 22.43 -21.29
CA ALA A 628 -20.60 21.36 -20.50
C ALA A 628 -19.81 21.09 -19.20
N GLU A 629 -20.52 20.64 -18.15
CA GLU A 629 -19.90 20.34 -16.85
C GLU A 629 -18.80 19.27 -16.96
N ASN A 630 -18.98 18.30 -17.86
CA ASN A 630 -18.07 17.19 -18.15
C ASN A 630 -17.09 17.47 -19.30
N PHE A 631 -16.92 18.74 -19.69
CA PHE A 631 -16.06 19.13 -20.80
C PHE A 631 -14.60 18.65 -20.64
N ILE A 632 -14.12 18.57 -19.38
CA ILE A 632 -12.74 18.17 -19.06
C ILE A 632 -12.67 16.79 -18.40
N VAL A 633 -13.60 16.44 -17.52
CA VAL A 633 -13.58 15.15 -16.81
C VAL A 633 -14.92 14.45 -16.89
N VAL A 634 -14.91 13.11 -16.83
CA VAL A 634 -16.14 12.31 -16.99
C VAL A 634 -17.10 12.48 -15.82
N ASN A 635 -16.63 12.66 -14.59
CA ASN A 635 -17.50 12.87 -13.44
C ASN A 635 -17.15 14.16 -12.71
N PRO A 636 -17.73 15.29 -13.12
CA PRO A 636 -17.39 16.60 -12.56
C PRO A 636 -17.82 16.81 -11.11
N GLN A 637 -18.54 15.90 -10.43
CA GLN A 637 -18.81 16.07 -9.00
C GLN A 637 -17.54 16.00 -8.15
N PHE A 638 -16.55 15.24 -8.61
CA PHE A 638 -15.41 14.84 -7.82
C PHE A 638 -14.11 15.39 -8.36
N GLY A 639 -13.19 15.67 -7.43
CA GLY A 639 -11.82 15.97 -7.75
C GLY A 639 -11.14 14.76 -8.38
N SER A 640 -11.35 13.55 -7.88
CA SER A 640 -10.73 12.30 -8.39
C SER A 640 -11.73 11.16 -8.32
N VAL A 641 -11.68 10.22 -9.26
CA VAL A 641 -12.57 9.07 -9.33
C VAL A 641 -11.76 7.81 -9.60
N ALA A 642 -11.45 7.07 -8.54
CA ALA A 642 -10.65 5.85 -8.60
C ALA A 642 -11.54 4.60 -8.67
N LEU A 643 -11.54 3.93 -9.82
CA LEU A 643 -12.20 2.64 -10.02
C LEU A 643 -11.20 1.49 -9.83
N HIS A 644 -11.32 0.79 -8.71
CA HIS A 644 -10.45 -0.31 -8.31
C HIS A 644 -10.79 -1.59 -9.08
N GLY A 645 -9.90 -1.96 -9.99
CA GLY A 645 -9.99 -3.17 -10.81
C GLY A 645 -8.72 -4.00 -10.76
N ASN A 646 -8.50 -4.77 -11.82
CA ASN A 646 -7.44 -5.77 -11.88
C ASN A 646 -6.83 -5.85 -13.29
N ASN A 647 -6.40 -4.69 -13.78
CA ASN A 647 -6.07 -4.53 -15.19
C ASN A 647 -4.58 -4.73 -15.50
N ASP A 648 -3.74 -4.95 -14.49
CA ASP A 648 -2.28 -5.00 -14.61
C ASP A 648 -1.74 -6.43 -14.72
N ASN A 649 -0.53 -6.58 -15.27
CA ASN A 649 0.17 -7.84 -15.41
C ASN A 649 1.69 -7.65 -15.18
N SER A 650 2.36 -8.74 -14.83
CA SER A 650 3.83 -8.83 -14.77
C SER A 650 4.32 -10.12 -15.40
N ILE A 651 5.57 -10.13 -15.85
CA ILE A 651 6.23 -11.29 -16.41
C ILE A 651 7.72 -11.28 -16.09
N TYR A 652 8.14 -12.35 -15.41
CA TYR A 652 9.51 -12.64 -15.03
C TYR A 652 9.98 -13.86 -15.80
N HIS A 653 11.19 -13.78 -16.36
CA HIS A 653 11.89 -14.90 -16.95
C HIS A 653 13.31 -14.96 -16.39
N ALA A 654 13.77 -16.17 -16.05
CA ALA A 654 15.12 -16.40 -15.63
C ALA A 654 15.70 -17.70 -16.16
N LEU A 655 16.99 -17.63 -16.49
CA LEU A 655 17.87 -18.77 -16.62
C LEU A 655 18.75 -18.83 -15.37
N GLN A 656 18.65 -19.91 -14.62
CA GLN A 656 19.47 -20.18 -13.45
C GLN A 656 20.39 -21.36 -13.73
N THR A 657 21.67 -21.19 -13.44
CA THR A 657 22.66 -22.27 -13.50
C THR A 657 23.23 -22.45 -12.11
N GLU A 658 23.23 -23.67 -11.62
CA GLU A 658 23.79 -24.03 -10.33
C GLU A 658 24.81 -25.15 -10.49
N VAL A 659 25.97 -24.98 -9.86
CA VAL A 659 27.04 -25.97 -9.79
C VAL A 659 27.25 -26.33 -8.32
N ARG A 660 27.14 -27.62 -8.00
CA ARG A 660 27.39 -28.14 -6.65
C ARG A 660 28.57 -29.08 -6.66
N LYS A 661 29.55 -28.80 -5.81
CA LYS A 661 30.70 -29.66 -5.54
C LYS A 661 30.54 -30.27 -4.14
N ARG A 662 30.41 -31.59 -4.06
CA ARG A 662 30.46 -32.33 -2.79
C ARG A 662 31.90 -32.42 -2.29
N LEU A 663 32.05 -32.54 -0.97
CA LEU A 663 33.36 -32.64 -0.32
C LEU A 663 34.22 -33.73 -0.97
N SER A 664 35.31 -33.29 -1.59
CA SER A 664 36.27 -34.14 -2.28
C SER A 664 37.59 -33.41 -2.38
N ARG A 665 38.69 -34.10 -2.05
CA ARG A 665 40.05 -33.50 -2.05
C ARG A 665 40.12 -32.16 -1.30
N GLY A 666 39.41 -32.07 -0.16
CA GLY A 666 39.38 -30.87 0.68
C GLY A 666 38.47 -29.73 0.21
N MET A 667 37.75 -29.85 -0.92
CA MET A 667 36.90 -28.78 -1.45
C MET A 667 35.42 -29.16 -1.43
N THR A 668 34.57 -28.24 -0.97
CA THR A 668 33.11 -28.32 -1.05
C THR A 668 32.53 -26.94 -1.32
N GLY A 669 31.42 -26.86 -2.04
CA GLY A 669 30.77 -25.58 -2.27
C GLY A 669 29.68 -25.62 -3.32
N GLN A 670 29.03 -24.47 -3.49
CA GLN A 670 28.01 -24.25 -4.49
C GLN A 670 28.19 -22.88 -5.14
N PHE A 671 27.91 -22.81 -6.43
CA PHE A 671 27.93 -21.58 -7.21
C PHE A 671 26.66 -21.50 -8.02
N SER A 672 25.99 -20.35 -8.01
CA SER A 672 24.81 -20.10 -8.82
C SER A 672 24.93 -18.80 -9.60
N TYR A 673 24.45 -18.85 -10.83
CA TYR A 673 24.30 -17.71 -11.72
C TYR A 673 22.84 -17.60 -12.16
N THR A 674 22.24 -16.43 -11.98
CA THR A 674 20.90 -16.12 -12.49
C THR A 674 21.01 -15.00 -13.51
N TRP A 675 20.54 -15.27 -14.72
CA TRP A 675 20.24 -14.25 -15.72
C TRP A 675 18.73 -14.08 -15.79
N SER A 676 18.22 -12.89 -15.49
CA SER A 676 16.78 -12.67 -15.44
C SER A 676 16.33 -11.36 -16.06
N LYS A 677 15.05 -11.30 -16.39
CA LYS A 677 14.38 -10.09 -16.84
C LYS A 677 12.95 -10.06 -16.31
N ASP A 678 12.61 -8.95 -15.67
CA ASP A 678 11.30 -8.72 -15.08
C ASP A 678 10.64 -7.50 -15.71
N LEU A 679 9.46 -7.71 -16.29
CA LEU A 679 8.67 -6.70 -16.97
C LEU A 679 7.29 -6.61 -16.35
N GLY A 680 6.81 -5.39 -16.13
CA GLY A 680 5.48 -5.17 -15.58
C GLY A 680 4.89 -3.83 -16.00
N ASN A 681 3.65 -3.60 -15.60
CA ASN A 681 3.05 -2.27 -15.66
C ASN A 681 3.70 -1.39 -14.59
N THR A 682 4.64 -0.52 -14.99
CA THR A 682 5.28 0.48 -14.14
C THR A 682 4.33 1.66 -13.98
N ALA A 683 3.49 1.64 -12.93
CA ALA A 683 3.18 2.90 -12.25
C ALA A 683 4.29 3.07 -11.21
N ALA A 684 4.97 4.22 -11.22
CA ALA A 684 6.00 4.48 -10.23
C ALA A 684 5.39 4.42 -8.81
N ALA A 685 5.57 3.29 -8.10
CA ALA A 685 5.68 3.21 -6.64
C ALA A 685 6.12 1.80 -6.23
N ASN A 686 7.36 1.73 -5.76
CA ASN A 686 7.87 0.68 -4.89
C ASN A 686 6.96 0.47 -3.67
N GLY A 687 6.68 -0.78 -3.32
CA GLY A 687 6.93 -1.31 -1.97
C GLY A 687 6.35 -0.62 -0.72
N SER A 688 5.38 0.28 -0.81
CA SER A 688 4.70 0.84 0.37
C SER A 688 3.18 0.74 0.21
N GLY A 689 2.50 0.25 1.25
CA GLY A 689 1.06 0.00 1.31
C GLY A 689 0.16 1.24 1.25
N SER A 690 0.59 2.30 0.57
CA SER A 690 -0.21 3.50 0.29
C SER A 690 -0.70 3.45 -1.16
N SER A 691 -1.88 2.88 -1.34
CA SER A 691 -2.66 2.85 -2.58
C SER A 691 -3.28 4.23 -2.90
N SER A 692 -2.45 5.25 -3.08
CA SER A 692 -2.89 6.48 -3.73
C SER A 692 -2.75 6.30 -5.23
N THR A 693 -3.88 6.21 -5.92
CA THR A 693 -4.07 6.37 -7.38
C THR A 693 -2.81 6.08 -8.20
N ALA A 694 -2.54 4.79 -8.46
CA ALA A 694 -1.55 4.38 -9.46
C ALA A 694 -2.09 4.76 -10.85
N THR A 695 -1.91 6.03 -11.19
CA THR A 695 -2.37 6.63 -12.43
C THR A 695 -1.62 5.98 -13.58
N THR A 696 -2.40 5.53 -14.56
CA THR A 696 -1.82 5.02 -15.78
C THR A 696 -1.25 6.18 -16.57
N ARG A 697 0.01 6.05 -17.03
CA ARG A 697 0.72 7.10 -17.77
C ARG A 697 -0.11 7.70 -18.90
N ASP A 698 -0.83 6.84 -19.60
CA ASP A 698 -1.91 7.24 -20.49
C ASP A 698 -3.02 6.17 -20.40
N PRO A 699 -4.23 6.53 -19.92
CA PRO A 699 -5.35 5.59 -19.86
C PRO A 699 -5.82 5.15 -21.26
N ARG A 700 -5.56 5.95 -22.32
CA ARG A 700 -5.89 5.62 -23.71
C ARG A 700 -4.96 4.55 -24.27
N ASN A 701 -3.70 4.51 -23.82
CA ASN A 701 -2.72 3.51 -24.22
C ASN A 701 -1.91 2.95 -23.04
N ARG A 702 -2.49 1.96 -22.36
CA ARG A 702 -1.88 1.30 -21.21
C ARG A 702 -0.60 0.51 -21.53
N ASN A 703 -0.32 0.22 -22.80
CA ASN A 703 0.92 -0.45 -23.19
C ASN A 703 2.16 0.42 -22.91
N LEU A 704 2.00 1.75 -22.83
CA LEU A 704 3.06 2.69 -22.49
C LEU A 704 3.58 2.55 -21.05
N GLN A 705 2.86 1.81 -20.20
CA GLN A 705 3.31 1.50 -18.84
C GLN A 705 4.20 0.26 -18.77
N ARG A 706 4.39 -0.49 -19.86
CA ARG A 706 5.18 -1.73 -19.79
C ARG A 706 6.66 -1.39 -19.75
N GLY A 707 7.33 -1.71 -18.65
CA GLY A 707 8.75 -1.41 -18.44
C GLY A 707 9.44 -2.43 -17.52
N LEU A 708 10.74 -2.25 -17.32
CA LEU A 708 11.49 -2.97 -16.29
C LEU A 708 10.99 -2.53 -14.91
N ILE A 709 10.77 -3.48 -14.01
CA ILE A 709 10.33 -3.18 -12.64
C ILE A 709 11.53 -3.07 -11.71
N THR A 710 11.37 -2.34 -10.59
CA THR A 710 12.48 -1.89 -9.73
C THR A 710 13.27 -3.01 -9.04
N PHE A 711 12.67 -4.18 -8.91
CA PHE A 711 13.30 -5.38 -8.37
C PHE A 711 13.92 -6.29 -9.45
N ASP A 712 13.88 -5.89 -10.72
CA ASP A 712 14.64 -6.55 -11.78
C ASP A 712 16.12 -6.54 -11.45
N ARG A 713 16.78 -7.67 -11.66
CA ARG A 713 18.21 -7.85 -11.48
C ARG A 713 18.69 -8.71 -12.63
N THR A 714 19.31 -8.08 -13.61
CA THR A 714 19.67 -8.77 -14.84
C THR A 714 20.64 -9.92 -14.60
N HIS A 715 21.64 -9.71 -13.74
CA HIS A 715 22.62 -10.73 -13.36
C HIS A 715 22.74 -10.85 -11.85
N GLN A 716 22.79 -12.09 -11.36
CA GLN A 716 23.14 -12.38 -9.96
C GLN A 716 24.11 -13.55 -9.92
N PHE A 717 25.24 -13.37 -9.26
CA PHE A 717 26.19 -14.43 -8.92
C PHE A 717 26.19 -14.62 -7.42
N LYS A 718 26.00 -15.86 -6.97
CA LYS A 718 26.12 -16.23 -5.57
C LYS A 718 26.98 -17.48 -5.46
N GLY A 719 27.84 -17.52 -4.46
CA GLY A 719 28.68 -18.68 -4.22
C GLY A 719 29.01 -18.80 -2.75
N ASN A 720 29.17 -20.04 -2.29
CA ASN A 720 29.84 -20.31 -1.04
C ASN A 720 30.66 -21.57 -1.18
N GLY A 721 31.71 -21.67 -0.39
CA GLY A 721 32.53 -22.87 -0.36
C GLY A 721 33.56 -22.82 0.75
N THR A 722 34.05 -24.01 1.06
CA THR A 722 35.16 -24.23 1.97
C THR A 722 36.20 -25.07 1.24
N TRP A 723 37.45 -24.63 1.34
CA TRP A 723 38.61 -25.34 0.83
C TRP A 723 39.60 -25.56 1.97
N ALA A 724 39.70 -26.80 2.42
CA ALA A 724 40.82 -27.26 3.24
C ALA A 724 42.08 -27.21 2.37
N LEU A 725 43.01 -26.34 2.76
CA LEU A 725 44.22 -26.12 2.01
C LEU A 725 45.05 -27.41 2.00
N PRO A 726 45.63 -27.79 0.86
CA PRO A 726 46.30 -29.08 0.71
C PRO A 726 47.73 -29.08 1.28
N PHE A 727 47.94 -28.51 2.48
CA PHE A 727 49.22 -28.42 3.17
C PHE A 727 49.26 -29.33 4.41
N GLY A 728 50.42 -29.94 4.67
CA GLY A 728 50.68 -30.72 5.88
C GLY A 728 50.82 -32.23 5.63
N PRO A 729 50.83 -33.05 6.70
CA PRO A 729 51.02 -34.48 6.61
C PRO A 729 49.92 -35.15 5.79
N ASN A 730 50.30 -36.07 4.88
CA ASN A 730 49.38 -36.80 3.99
C ASN A 730 48.56 -35.93 3.02
N GLN A 731 48.97 -34.68 2.78
CA GLN A 731 48.38 -33.78 1.80
C GLN A 731 49.25 -33.65 0.55
N ALA A 732 48.75 -32.97 -0.49
CA ALA A 732 49.46 -32.86 -1.77
C ALA A 732 50.70 -31.96 -1.72
N PHE A 733 50.76 -30.99 -0.80
CA PHE A 733 51.87 -30.05 -0.67
C PHE A 733 52.46 -30.05 0.74
N LEU A 734 53.77 -29.79 0.85
CA LEU A 734 54.54 -29.81 2.11
C LEU A 734 54.48 -31.15 2.87
N SER A 735 54.15 -32.24 2.18
CA SER A 735 54.05 -33.60 2.74
C SER A 735 55.38 -34.16 3.24
N ASN A 736 56.52 -33.59 2.80
CA ASN A 736 57.88 -33.98 3.18
C ASN A 736 58.64 -32.86 3.91
N ALA A 737 57.96 -31.78 4.31
CA ALA A 737 58.58 -30.69 5.05
C ALA A 737 59.03 -31.13 6.46
N PRO A 738 59.96 -30.39 7.11
CA PRO A 738 60.32 -30.63 8.52
C PRO A 738 59.08 -30.66 9.41
N GLY A 739 59.02 -31.57 10.38
CA GLY A 739 57.79 -31.85 11.16
C GLY A 739 57.19 -30.62 11.86
N TRP A 740 58.02 -29.65 12.28
CA TRP A 740 57.51 -28.40 12.85
C TRP A 740 56.71 -27.58 11.81
N LEU A 741 57.19 -27.50 10.56
CA LEU A 741 56.54 -26.76 9.49
C LEU A 741 55.25 -27.45 9.05
N GLN A 742 55.25 -28.79 8.99
CA GLN A 742 54.04 -29.58 8.70
C GLN A 742 52.92 -29.32 9.70
N ARG A 743 53.26 -29.26 10.99
CA ARG A 743 52.30 -28.96 12.06
C ARG A 743 51.79 -27.52 12.05
N THR A 744 52.58 -26.57 11.54
CA THR A 744 52.15 -25.17 11.42
C THR A 744 51.17 -24.95 10.26
N VAL A 745 51.30 -25.73 9.17
CA VAL A 745 50.51 -25.55 7.94
C VAL A 745 49.37 -26.55 7.79
N GLU A 746 49.25 -27.54 8.67
CA GLU A 746 48.13 -28.50 8.64
C GLU A 746 46.83 -27.89 9.15
N GLY A 747 45.69 -28.36 8.62
CA GLY A 747 44.36 -28.02 9.14
C GLY A 747 43.84 -26.62 8.77
N TRP A 748 44.56 -25.86 7.95
CA TRP A 748 44.06 -24.57 7.46
C TRP A 748 42.90 -24.76 6.49
N GLU A 749 41.80 -24.08 6.76
CA GLU A 749 40.64 -24.03 5.87
C GLU A 749 40.33 -22.58 5.49
N VAL A 750 40.02 -22.36 4.23
CA VAL A 750 39.52 -21.09 3.73
C VAL A 750 38.05 -21.28 3.38
N SER A 751 37.18 -20.51 4.02
CA SER A 751 35.77 -20.44 3.66
C SER A 751 35.43 -19.05 3.16
N GLY A 752 34.51 -18.97 2.20
CA GLY A 752 34.13 -17.71 1.59
C GLY A 752 32.69 -17.74 1.10
N ILE A 753 32.08 -16.57 1.13
CA ILE A 753 30.77 -16.31 0.52
C ILE A 753 30.98 -15.18 -0.47
N PHE A 754 30.51 -15.39 -1.70
CA PHE A 754 30.53 -14.41 -2.77
C PHE A 754 29.10 -14.07 -3.15
N SER A 755 28.79 -12.78 -3.27
CA SER A 755 27.52 -12.31 -3.78
C SER A 755 27.76 -11.05 -4.59
N TRP A 756 27.34 -11.08 -5.85
CA TRP A 756 27.33 -9.93 -6.73
C TRP A 756 25.99 -9.87 -7.44
N LEU A 757 25.40 -8.69 -7.51
CA LEU A 757 24.14 -8.45 -8.21
C LEU A 757 24.31 -7.23 -9.10
N ALA A 758 23.73 -7.29 -10.29
CA ALA A 758 23.56 -6.11 -11.12
C ALA A 758 22.72 -5.06 -10.37
N GLY A 759 22.90 -3.78 -10.73
CA GLY A 759 22.10 -2.69 -10.17
C GLY A 759 20.61 -2.81 -10.50
N ALA A 760 19.78 -2.09 -9.74
CA ALA A 760 18.37 -1.91 -10.10
C ALA A 760 18.23 -1.05 -11.37
N PRO A 761 17.14 -1.19 -12.14
CA PRO A 761 16.84 -0.27 -13.23
C PRO A 761 16.72 1.18 -12.72
N LEU A 762 17.33 2.12 -13.45
CA LEU A 762 17.17 3.54 -13.20
C LEU A 762 15.89 4.05 -13.88
N THR A 763 15.09 4.85 -13.17
CA THR A 763 13.87 5.46 -13.71
C THR A 763 14.02 6.97 -13.76
N PHE A 764 13.85 7.54 -14.94
CA PHE A 764 13.86 8.99 -15.16
C PHE A 764 12.42 9.48 -15.25
N THR A 765 12.07 10.44 -14.38
CA THR A 765 10.73 11.03 -14.35
C THR A 765 10.79 12.53 -14.59
N SER A 766 9.71 13.07 -15.16
CA SER A 766 9.48 14.50 -15.33
C SER A 766 8.21 14.88 -14.58
N PRO A 767 8.20 15.97 -13.80
CA PRO A 767 7.00 16.45 -13.12
C PRO A 767 6.02 17.17 -14.08
N ILE A 768 6.43 17.44 -15.33
CA ILE A 768 5.63 18.18 -16.30
C ILE A 768 4.51 17.28 -16.84
N LYS A 769 3.26 17.75 -16.83
CA LYS A 769 2.09 16.99 -17.33
C LYS A 769 1.76 17.32 -18.78
N THR A 770 2.65 16.87 -19.67
CA THR A 770 2.48 16.97 -21.13
C THR A 770 1.40 16.02 -21.67
N LEU A 771 1.14 14.91 -20.98
CA LEU A 771 0.05 13.99 -21.25
C LEU A 771 -1.11 14.20 -20.27
N ALA A 772 -2.31 13.79 -20.69
CA ALA A 772 -3.54 13.73 -19.90
C ALA A 772 -3.44 12.72 -18.74
N SER A 773 -2.58 13.03 -17.77
CA SER A 773 -2.37 12.21 -16.58
C SER A 773 -2.37 13.07 -15.32
N ARG A 774 -3.12 12.63 -14.31
CA ARG A 774 -3.10 13.12 -12.94
C ARG A 774 -1.88 12.62 -12.18
N ALA A 775 -1.11 11.68 -12.74
CA ALA A 775 0.18 11.27 -12.22
C ALA A 775 1.10 12.48 -12.09
N ASN A 776 1.81 12.57 -10.96
CA ASN A 776 2.85 13.59 -10.76
C ASN A 776 4.18 13.21 -11.45
N THR A 777 4.23 12.13 -12.24
CA THR A 777 5.44 11.64 -12.90
C THR A 777 5.15 11.13 -14.32
N ASN A 778 5.62 11.88 -15.32
CA ASN A 778 5.76 11.42 -16.71
C ASN A 778 7.18 10.92 -16.97
N THR A 779 7.45 10.30 -18.11
CA THR A 779 8.85 9.99 -18.49
C THR A 779 9.46 11.17 -19.20
N ALA A 780 10.70 11.46 -18.86
CA ALA A 780 11.49 12.45 -19.55
C ALA A 780 11.89 11.94 -20.94
N ASP A 781 11.90 12.83 -21.93
CA ASP A 781 12.55 12.55 -23.20
C ASP A 781 14.06 12.69 -23.04
N LEU A 782 14.81 11.69 -23.52
CA LEU A 782 16.26 11.76 -23.55
C LEU A 782 16.68 12.68 -24.71
N ALA A 783 17.12 13.89 -24.40
CA ALA A 783 17.75 14.79 -25.36
C ALA A 783 19.28 14.59 -25.34
N GLY A 784 19.84 14.04 -26.42
CA GLY A 784 21.28 13.80 -26.55
C GLY A 784 21.74 12.43 -26.07
N ALA A 785 23.06 12.24 -25.96
CA ALA A 785 23.66 10.99 -25.51
C ALA A 785 23.58 10.86 -23.99
N PHE A 786 23.28 9.65 -23.52
CA PHE A 786 23.29 9.35 -22.09
C PHE A 786 24.74 9.27 -21.58
N PRO A 787 25.11 9.93 -20.47
CA PRO A 787 26.49 9.90 -19.98
C PRO A 787 26.87 8.47 -19.55
N GLU A 788 27.94 7.92 -20.14
CA GLU A 788 28.43 6.56 -19.83
C GLU A 788 28.89 6.37 -18.36
N ASN A 789 29.12 7.49 -17.67
CA ASN A 789 29.57 7.51 -16.27
C ASN A 789 28.42 7.76 -15.27
N LEU A 790 27.17 7.91 -15.74
CA LEU A 790 26.05 8.17 -14.83
C LEU A 790 25.78 6.94 -13.95
N GLY A 791 26.02 7.06 -12.64
CA GLY A 791 25.88 5.97 -11.68
C GLY A 791 27.14 5.10 -11.50
N LYS A 792 28.30 5.53 -12.03
CA LYS A 792 29.58 4.95 -11.60
C LYS A 792 29.81 5.32 -10.14
N VAL A 793 30.04 4.29 -9.35
CA VAL A 793 30.43 4.43 -7.95
C VAL A 793 31.91 4.79 -7.90
N GLU A 794 32.22 5.98 -7.40
CA GLU A 794 33.60 6.41 -7.18
C GLU A 794 33.98 6.16 -5.72
N PHE A 795 35.05 5.39 -5.52
CA PHE A 795 35.62 5.18 -4.19
C PHE A 795 36.55 6.36 -3.86
N GLY A 796 36.01 7.36 -3.15
CA GLY A 796 36.76 8.48 -2.60
C GLY A 796 37.27 8.20 -1.17
N GLN A 797 37.93 9.19 -0.54
CA GLN A 797 38.55 9.12 0.80
C GLN A 797 37.59 8.65 1.93
N GLY A 798 37.33 7.35 2.00
CA GLY A 798 36.45 6.74 3.01
C GLY A 798 34.95 6.77 2.69
N PHE A 799 34.54 7.21 1.49
CA PHE A 799 33.13 7.21 1.07
C PHE A 799 32.94 6.67 -0.35
N VAL A 800 31.77 6.08 -0.56
CA VAL A 800 31.29 5.52 -1.83
C VAL A 800 30.35 6.57 -2.42
N GLN A 801 30.76 7.27 -3.48
CA GLN A 801 29.98 8.34 -4.11
C GLN A 801 29.29 7.87 -5.39
#